data_AF-A0A8S4MME4-F1
#
_entry.id   AF-A0A8S4MME4-F1
#
_cell.length_a   1.000
_cell.length_b   1.000
_cell.length_c   1.000
_cell.angle_alpha   90.00
_cell.angle_beta   90.00
_cell.angle_gamma   90.00
#
_symmetry.space_group_name_H-M   'P 1'
#
loop_
_entity.id
_entity.type
_entity.pdbx_description
1 polymer ?
#
loop_
_entity_poly.entity_id
_entity_poly.type
_entity_poly.pdbx_seq_one_letter_code
_entity_poly.pdbx_strand_id
1 'polypeptide(L)'
;MQKQVELLQKFQDQLKVKSHEVNNIKAELRASETGTDPAATTRASNTASQGSLAELKRLQGEVKKSTDSSTLRSSPVGQSYVQIRSSPSGKDPHIFIPSPRAVRIAVSPSNSEVIDKLMGTRPGQEVRLPDARTGQDRTGGAMATGGRTSAFDPVGRGAEGGMLRQMEKERARTKSPELHPQSLSTIDSLQVQHLKEQLKQANELTDLQKHHFREAITELQDRLQEALLQRERLLEQRENESRERDQIVSELQSTLKELESTNKQQEKAMLDTNARMDDLQKNLKTADVALVQIRTFLAQEEDGQGRPFLAGENARETGAALLPQVLQKCLQDRDVHIQSLTAEVTRLEQDVRESQQKLQEEQHRLTRDSQDRLQQVVQEYKQQLDSATERANNSRKQATTLQTQLTLLQEQTQSQVELKDGHIADLEGKYSALKDEHKDMKQGYEKKVRELERALETLHSEMSNLQLEKEHYQESLEECEQEMTQIKQSLVRGDEDLKIEREQTKRLWLRDEDQSRRVHTLEAELEAASLEVRRLKELVQTVKQECKNQMEKQVLEVKEQEQQRLQEQINVLSAQLETERNQSLKLGREFEWKTDDIKALRQRVEELQHALDDAQKQLSSVVGEKNELSAVAEERLQDAERVRQERAHYIQMLEKRNEEFSSLQSSHDRLQ
;
A
#
# COMPACT_ATOMS: atom_id res chain seq x y z
N MET A 1 -35.81 -4.84 -46.99
CA MET A 1 -34.86 -5.05 -48.11
C MET A 1 -34.26 -3.75 -48.65
N GLN A 2 -34.87 -2.99 -49.59
CA GLN A 2 -34.13 -1.95 -50.36
C GLN A 2 -33.38 -0.90 -49.51
N LYS A 3 -33.97 -0.37 -48.44
CA LYS A 3 -33.28 0.53 -47.49
C LYS A 3 -32.15 -0.14 -46.68
N GLN A 4 -32.20 -1.46 -46.47
CA GLN A 4 -31.10 -2.22 -45.86
C GLN A 4 -29.99 -2.49 -46.87
N VAL A 5 -30.32 -2.68 -48.16
CA VAL A 5 -29.31 -2.76 -49.23
C VAL A 5 -28.57 -1.43 -49.36
N GLU A 6 -29.27 -0.29 -49.34
CA GLU A 6 -28.62 1.03 -49.25
C GLU A 6 -27.74 1.19 -48.00
N LEU A 7 -28.18 0.70 -46.84
CA LEU A 7 -27.44 0.84 -45.59
C LEU A 7 -26.18 -0.05 -45.58
N LEU A 8 -26.29 -1.29 -46.08
CA LEU A 8 -25.17 -2.21 -46.27
C LEU A 8 -24.18 -1.67 -47.32
N GLN A 9 -24.68 -1.11 -48.43
CA GLN A 9 -23.84 -0.46 -49.44
C GLN A 9 -23.06 0.72 -48.82
N LYS A 10 -23.75 1.61 -48.08
CA LYS A 10 -23.10 2.72 -47.35
C LYS A 10 -22.08 2.24 -46.32
N PHE A 11 -22.34 1.13 -45.62
CA PHE A 11 -21.36 0.51 -44.72
C PHE A 11 -20.16 -0.08 -45.48
N GLN A 12 -20.40 -0.77 -46.60
CA GLN A 12 -19.35 -1.38 -47.41
C GLN A 12 -18.47 -0.31 -48.07
N ASP A 13 -19.04 0.81 -48.50
CA ASP A 13 -18.29 1.92 -49.07
C ASP A 13 -17.55 2.73 -47.99
N GLN A 14 -18.10 2.89 -46.78
CA GLN A 14 -17.33 3.39 -45.63
C GLN A 14 -16.17 2.46 -45.25
N LEU A 15 -16.34 1.14 -45.34
CA LEU A 15 -15.26 0.17 -45.13
C LEU A 15 -14.20 0.22 -46.23
N LYS A 16 -14.57 0.47 -47.50
CA LYS A 16 -13.61 0.72 -48.58
C LYS A 16 -12.80 2.00 -48.34
N VAL A 17 -13.45 3.09 -47.92
CA VAL A 17 -12.76 4.35 -47.56
C VAL A 17 -11.80 4.12 -46.41
N LYS A 18 -12.24 3.51 -45.30
CA LYS A 18 -11.35 3.19 -44.17
C LYS A 18 -10.22 2.22 -44.53
N SER A 19 -10.45 1.29 -45.46
CA SER A 19 -9.39 0.42 -46.00
C SER A 19 -8.36 1.21 -46.82
N HIS A 20 -8.78 2.26 -47.57
CA HIS A 20 -7.85 3.16 -48.26
C HIS A 20 -7.09 4.06 -47.27
N GLU A 21 -7.76 4.59 -46.23
CA GLU A 21 -7.10 5.34 -45.15
C GLU A 21 -6.05 4.49 -44.44
N VAL A 22 -6.38 3.26 -44.04
CA VAL A 22 -5.44 2.32 -43.41
C VAL A 22 -4.30 1.92 -44.36
N ASN A 23 -4.56 1.75 -45.66
CA ASN A 23 -3.51 1.45 -46.63
C ASN A 23 -2.60 2.66 -46.91
N ASN A 24 -3.12 3.89 -46.91
CA ASN A 24 -2.31 5.10 -46.99
C ASN A 24 -1.45 5.28 -45.74
N ILE A 25 -2.02 5.16 -44.53
CA ILE A 25 -1.27 5.22 -43.26
C ILE A 25 -0.17 4.13 -43.24
N LYS A 26 -0.46 2.93 -43.77
CA LYS A 26 0.51 1.83 -43.89
C LYS A 26 1.56 2.04 -44.98
N ALA A 27 1.30 2.92 -45.97
CA ALA A 27 2.29 3.38 -46.93
C ALA A 27 3.17 4.50 -46.36
N GLU A 28 2.58 5.45 -45.63
CA GLU A 28 3.27 6.55 -44.93
C GLU A 28 4.20 6.03 -43.81
N LEU A 29 3.77 5.01 -43.05
CA LEU A 29 4.65 4.29 -42.11
C LEU A 29 5.83 3.61 -42.81
N ARG A 30 5.60 2.95 -43.95
CA ARG A 30 6.69 2.33 -44.73
C ARG A 30 7.64 3.36 -45.35
N ALA A 31 7.15 4.54 -45.70
CA ALA A 31 7.96 5.65 -46.19
C ALA A 31 8.78 6.34 -45.08
N SER A 32 8.32 6.31 -43.83
CA SER A 32 9.08 6.84 -42.67
C SER A 32 10.06 5.83 -42.07
N GLU A 33 9.81 4.52 -42.19
CA GLU A 33 10.77 3.47 -41.81
C GLU A 33 11.96 3.32 -42.79
N THR A 34 11.89 3.93 -43.99
CA THR A 34 12.92 3.84 -45.04
C THR A 34 13.57 5.20 -45.34
N GLY A 35 14.18 5.80 -44.32
CA GLY A 35 14.75 7.15 -44.35
C GLY A 35 15.69 7.45 -45.53
N THR A 36 15.16 8.09 -46.57
CA THR A 36 15.88 8.67 -47.71
C THR A 36 15.22 9.98 -48.15
N ASP A 37 16.02 11.05 -48.23
CA ASP A 37 15.60 12.41 -48.63
C ASP A 37 15.56 12.55 -50.18
N PRO A 38 14.94 13.61 -50.77
CA PRO A 38 14.04 13.38 -51.90
C PRO A 38 14.45 14.10 -53.20
N ALA A 39 14.88 13.35 -54.22
CA ALA A 39 15.05 13.85 -55.59
C ALA A 39 14.93 12.74 -56.65
N ALA A 40 14.23 13.04 -57.76
CA ALA A 40 13.93 12.16 -58.90
C ALA A 40 13.08 10.91 -58.55
N THR A 41 12.12 10.45 -59.36
CA THR A 41 12.03 10.53 -60.83
C THR A 41 10.59 10.84 -61.30
N THR A 42 10.42 11.40 -62.50
CA THR A 42 9.11 11.76 -63.09
C THR A 42 8.89 11.09 -64.45
N ARG A 43 7.64 10.70 -64.75
CA ARG A 43 7.17 10.00 -65.97
C ARG A 43 7.62 8.52 -66.03
N ALA A 44 6.88 7.57 -66.61
CA ALA A 44 5.56 7.57 -67.30
C ALA A 44 4.83 6.22 -67.00
N SER A 45 3.63 5.85 -67.46
CA SER A 45 2.65 6.44 -68.40
C SER A 45 1.24 5.83 -68.21
N ASN A 46 0.22 6.56 -68.69
CA ASN A 46 -1.14 6.20 -69.18
C ASN A 46 -1.39 4.72 -69.58
N THR A 47 -2.63 4.17 -69.63
CA THR A 47 -4.03 4.70 -69.63
C THR A 47 -4.89 3.98 -68.56
N ALA A 48 -6.23 4.00 -68.42
CA ALA A 48 -7.42 4.56 -69.12
C ALA A 48 -8.55 4.80 -68.07
N SER A 49 -9.82 5.15 -68.32
CA SER A 49 -10.60 5.49 -69.53
C SER A 49 -11.71 6.52 -69.18
N GLN A 50 -12.47 6.98 -70.18
CA GLN A 50 -13.70 7.79 -70.05
C GLN A 50 -14.86 6.98 -69.39
N GLY A 51 -15.94 7.58 -68.87
CA GLY A 51 -16.25 9.01 -68.69
C GLY A 51 -17.69 9.41 -69.09
N SER A 52 -18.55 9.70 -68.11
CA SER A 52 -19.87 10.36 -68.26
C SER A 52 -20.31 10.86 -66.86
N LEU A 53 -20.49 12.15 -66.58
CA LEU A 53 -21.68 12.97 -66.87
C LEU A 53 -23.03 12.24 -66.74
N ALA A 54 -24.14 12.78 -66.21
CA ALA A 54 -24.50 13.87 -65.28
C ALA A 54 -25.90 14.39 -65.66
N GLU A 55 -26.95 13.88 -65.00
CA GLU A 55 -28.29 14.48 -64.93
C GLU A 55 -28.63 14.61 -63.43
N LEU A 56 -28.75 15.77 -62.76
CA LEU A 56 -29.34 17.08 -63.04
C LEU A 56 -30.87 17.16 -62.82
N LYS A 57 -31.22 17.39 -61.54
CA LYS A 57 -32.42 18.07 -60.98
C LYS A 57 -33.64 18.30 -61.90
N ARG A 58 -34.81 17.82 -61.46
CA ARG A 58 -36.10 18.56 -61.48
C ARG A 58 -36.86 18.23 -60.18
N LEU A 59 -37.30 19.22 -59.38
CA LEU A 59 -38.62 19.90 -59.41
C LEU A 59 -39.80 18.94 -59.16
N GLN A 60 -40.87 19.24 -58.40
CA GLN A 60 -41.24 20.28 -57.41
C GLN A 60 -42.66 19.87 -56.88
N GLY A 61 -43.16 20.37 -55.73
CA GLY A 61 -44.58 20.16 -55.38
C GLY A 61 -44.95 20.35 -53.91
N GLU A 62 -45.74 21.39 -53.61
CA GLU A 62 -46.39 21.62 -52.31
C GLU A 62 -47.85 21.11 -52.31
N VAL A 63 -48.41 20.88 -51.10
CA VAL A 63 -49.81 21.16 -50.63
C VAL A 63 -49.97 20.39 -49.30
N LYS A 64 -50.10 20.98 -48.09
CA LYS A 64 -51.10 21.91 -47.50
C LYS A 64 -52.50 21.32 -47.23
N LYS A 65 -52.73 20.85 -45.98
CA LYS A 65 -53.92 21.02 -45.09
C LYS A 65 -53.91 19.95 -43.96
N SER A 66 -53.91 20.33 -42.66
CA SER A 66 -55.08 20.52 -41.74
C SER A 66 -56.02 19.30 -41.68
N THR A 67 -56.38 18.72 -40.54
CA THR A 67 -56.74 19.30 -39.22
C THR A 67 -55.66 19.09 -38.13
N ASP A 68 -55.56 19.87 -37.04
CA ASP A 68 -56.51 20.19 -35.96
C ASP A 68 -56.99 18.94 -35.18
N SER A 69 -57.09 18.94 -33.84
CA SER A 69 -57.31 20.09 -32.94
C SER A 69 -56.59 20.04 -31.57
N SER A 70 -56.37 21.23 -30.98
CA SER A 70 -56.36 21.63 -29.54
C SER A 70 -56.19 20.57 -28.42
N THR A 71 -55.54 20.88 -27.28
CA THR A 71 -56.14 21.74 -26.22
C THR A 71 -55.15 22.17 -25.11
N LEU A 72 -54.83 23.48 -25.04
CA LEU A 72 -54.49 24.31 -23.84
C LEU A 72 -53.24 23.97 -22.97
N ARG A 73 -52.49 24.90 -22.35
CA ARG A 73 -52.39 26.39 -22.43
C ARG A 73 -51.08 26.95 -21.82
N SER A 74 -50.64 28.12 -22.30
CA SER A 74 -50.01 29.29 -21.60
C SER A 74 -49.43 29.10 -20.15
N SER A 75 -48.18 29.42 -19.76
CA SER A 75 -47.21 30.49 -20.15
C SER A 75 -47.73 31.94 -19.95
N PRO A 76 -46.94 33.02 -19.77
CA PRO A 76 -45.49 33.20 -19.45
C PRO A 76 -45.24 34.26 -18.32
N VAL A 77 -44.01 34.82 -18.21
CA VAL A 77 -43.60 36.09 -17.52
C VAL A 77 -43.53 36.05 -15.97
N GLY A 78 -42.63 36.75 -15.24
CA GLY A 78 -41.44 37.56 -15.61
C GLY A 78 -41.35 38.92 -14.86
N GLN A 79 -40.13 39.36 -14.50
CA GLN A 79 -39.81 40.63 -13.78
C GLN A 79 -40.32 40.72 -12.31
N SER A 80 -39.88 41.60 -11.39
CA SER A 80 -38.60 42.28 -11.07
C SER A 80 -38.74 42.96 -9.66
N TYR A 81 -37.86 43.89 -9.25
CA TYR A 81 -37.90 44.72 -8.01
C TYR A 81 -37.43 44.02 -6.70
N VAL A 82 -36.67 44.63 -5.76
CA VAL A 82 -35.99 45.96 -5.72
C VAL A 82 -34.89 46.10 -4.61
N GLN A 83 -33.87 46.98 -4.81
CA GLN A 83 -32.99 47.69 -3.83
C GLN A 83 -32.12 46.87 -2.81
N ILE A 84 -31.01 47.33 -2.17
CA ILE A 84 -30.12 48.54 -2.26
C ILE A 84 -28.71 48.23 -1.68
N ARG A 85 -27.66 48.99 -2.11
CA ARG A 85 -26.34 49.39 -1.48
C ARG A 85 -25.73 48.60 -0.28
N SER A 86 -24.40 48.50 -0.06
CA SER A 86 -23.19 49.05 -0.72
C SER A 86 -21.88 48.39 -0.20
N SER A 87 -20.78 48.46 -0.98
CA SER A 87 -19.37 48.14 -0.64
C SER A 87 -18.66 49.34 0.06
N PRO A 88 -17.31 49.42 0.29
CA PRO A 88 -16.13 48.57 -0.09
C PRO A 88 -15.81 47.50 0.99
N SER A 89 -14.61 46.93 1.27
CA SER A 89 -13.18 47.04 0.85
C SER A 89 -12.46 45.68 1.15
N GLY A 90 -11.20 45.35 0.81
CA GLY A 90 -10.08 46.03 0.12
C GLY A 90 -8.91 46.42 1.05
N LYS A 91 -7.64 46.00 0.87
CA LYS A 91 -6.98 45.16 -0.17
C LYS A 91 -5.69 44.46 0.34
N ASP A 92 -5.32 43.41 -0.41
CA ASP A 92 -4.02 42.73 -0.71
C ASP A 92 -2.70 43.58 -0.71
N PRO A 93 -1.46 43.03 -1.02
CA PRO A 93 -1.05 41.63 -1.35
C PRO A 93 0.30 41.07 -0.76
N HIS A 94 0.55 39.78 -1.02
CA HIS A 94 1.82 39.01 -1.30
C HIS A 94 3.24 39.44 -0.81
N ILE A 95 4.11 38.46 -0.46
CA ILE A 95 5.32 37.99 -1.23
C ILE A 95 6.31 37.08 -0.42
N PHE A 96 6.62 35.90 -0.97
CA PHE A 96 7.81 35.00 -0.83
C PHE A 96 8.33 34.37 0.49
N ILE A 97 9.26 33.42 0.26
CA ILE A 97 9.85 32.37 1.13
C ILE A 97 11.40 32.46 0.97
N PRO A 98 12.25 32.35 2.01
CA PRO A 98 12.96 31.08 2.23
C PRO A 98 13.38 30.70 3.66
N SER A 99 13.62 29.39 3.83
CA SER A 99 14.41 28.70 4.88
C SER A 99 15.93 28.81 4.55
N PRO A 100 16.93 28.14 5.20
CA PRO A 100 16.87 27.12 6.26
C PRO A 100 17.97 27.20 7.36
N ARG A 101 18.10 26.10 8.13
CA ARG A 101 19.18 25.62 9.02
C ARG A 101 19.01 25.87 10.54
N ALA A 102 19.56 25.03 11.43
CA ALA A 102 19.91 23.59 11.43
C ALA A 102 20.49 23.21 12.83
N VAL A 103 20.72 21.91 13.10
CA VAL A 103 21.63 21.35 14.16
C VAL A 103 21.15 21.55 15.63
N ARG A 104 21.25 20.60 16.59
CA ARG A 104 21.32 19.11 16.67
C ARG A 104 21.17 18.73 18.16
N ILE A 105 20.86 17.46 18.47
CA ILE A 105 21.23 16.69 19.70
C ILE A 105 20.91 17.38 21.07
N ALA A 106 19.88 17.02 21.84
CA ALA A 106 19.56 15.72 22.49
C ALA A 106 20.39 15.37 23.75
N VAL A 107 19.87 14.42 24.55
CA VAL A 107 20.43 13.83 25.79
C VAL A 107 20.19 14.61 27.10
N SER A 108 19.20 14.14 27.87
CA SER A 108 19.24 14.19 29.35
C SER A 108 20.11 13.03 29.86
N PRO A 109 20.74 13.16 31.04
CA PRO A 109 20.33 12.26 32.12
C PRO A 109 20.32 12.92 33.52
N SER A 110 20.02 12.10 34.52
CA SER A 110 19.75 12.48 35.91
C SER A 110 20.94 12.31 36.88
N ASN A 111 20.77 12.89 38.07
CA ASN A 111 21.37 12.56 39.36
C ASN A 111 22.77 13.09 39.78
N SER A 112 22.81 13.35 41.10
CA SER A 112 23.94 13.25 42.04
C SER A 112 25.22 14.10 41.85
N GLU A 113 25.25 15.17 42.65
CA GLU A 113 26.25 15.39 43.72
C GLU A 113 27.66 15.99 43.46
N VAL A 114 27.93 17.01 44.30
CA VAL A 114 29.15 17.20 45.13
C VAL A 114 30.34 18.04 44.61
N ILE A 115 30.51 19.21 45.30
CA ILE A 115 31.75 19.97 45.57
C ILE A 115 32.36 20.72 44.34
N ASP A 116 32.77 21.99 44.41
CA ASP A 116 33.62 22.62 45.45
C ASP A 116 33.53 24.17 45.53
N LYS A 117 34.06 24.74 46.63
CA LYS A 117 34.49 26.15 46.85
C LYS A 117 33.40 27.25 46.83
N LEU A 118 33.54 28.36 47.58
CA LEU A 118 34.71 28.95 48.27
C LEU A 118 34.29 29.67 49.58
N MET A 119 35.28 30.18 50.34
CA MET A 119 35.23 30.99 51.59
C MET A 119 35.31 30.23 52.94
N GLY A 120 36.53 30.18 53.49
CA GLY A 120 36.77 30.11 54.95
C GLY A 120 36.86 31.52 55.57
N THR A 121 37.30 31.73 56.82
CA THR A 121 37.99 30.83 57.77
C THR A 121 37.63 31.11 59.25
N ARG A 122 37.98 30.16 60.14
CA ARG A 122 37.91 30.18 61.63
C ARG A 122 39.00 31.11 62.26
N PRO A 123 39.24 31.17 63.59
CA PRO A 123 38.58 30.62 64.82
C PRO A 123 38.15 31.77 65.81
N GLY A 124 37.77 31.64 67.10
CA GLY A 124 38.06 30.67 68.19
C GLY A 124 39.38 31.00 68.92
N GLN A 125 39.55 30.90 70.25
CA GLN A 125 38.69 30.37 71.33
C GLN A 125 39.21 30.81 72.74
N GLU A 126 38.31 31.08 73.69
CA GLU A 126 38.41 30.98 75.18
C GLU A 126 39.48 31.66 76.10
N VAL A 127 39.00 31.98 77.34
CA VAL A 127 39.62 31.89 78.69
C VAL A 127 40.33 33.10 79.39
N ARG A 128 39.86 33.32 80.64
CA ARG A 128 40.45 33.97 81.85
C ARG A 128 40.34 35.49 82.16
N LEU A 129 40.09 35.71 83.46
CA LEU A 129 40.08 36.92 84.31
C LEU A 129 41.39 36.97 85.16
N PRO A 130 41.65 37.98 86.05
CA PRO A 130 41.30 39.42 86.08
C PRO A 130 42.56 40.32 86.34
N ASP A 131 42.45 41.65 86.55
CA ASP A 131 42.59 42.29 87.90
C ASP A 131 42.65 43.85 87.99
N ALA A 132 42.22 44.35 89.16
CA ALA A 132 42.50 45.59 89.93
C ALA A 132 42.94 46.96 89.30
N ARG A 133 42.33 48.07 89.79
CA ARG A 133 42.95 49.05 90.76
C ARG A 133 42.06 50.25 91.16
N THR A 134 42.40 50.91 92.27
CA THR A 134 41.74 52.11 92.87
C THR A 134 42.78 53.08 93.48
N GLY A 135 42.41 54.34 93.77
CA GLY A 135 43.25 55.36 94.45
C GLY A 135 42.57 56.74 94.62
N GLN A 136 42.95 57.53 95.64
CA GLN A 136 42.36 58.83 96.06
C GLN A 136 43.44 59.82 96.55
N ASP A 137 43.14 61.14 96.72
CA ASP A 137 43.91 62.03 97.65
C ASP A 137 43.27 63.42 97.98
N ARG A 138 43.64 64.10 99.11
CA ARG A 138 43.28 65.52 99.52
C ARG A 138 43.86 66.04 100.91
N THR A 139 44.55 67.22 100.96
CA THR A 139 44.72 68.25 102.09
C THR A 139 45.35 67.88 103.49
N GLY A 140 45.89 68.73 104.41
CA GLY A 140 46.32 70.18 104.50
C GLY A 140 45.59 71.07 105.58
N GLY A 141 46.16 71.96 106.46
CA GLY A 141 47.54 72.30 106.98
C GLY A 141 47.69 73.64 107.81
N ALA A 142 48.76 73.79 108.65
CA ALA A 142 49.46 75.03 109.22
C ALA A 142 49.08 75.87 110.54
N MET A 143 50.02 75.96 111.52
CA MET A 143 50.61 77.08 112.40
C MET A 143 49.99 77.88 113.64
N ALA A 144 50.72 77.87 114.82
CA ALA A 144 51.34 78.97 115.69
C ALA A 144 50.79 79.75 116.99
N THR A 145 51.61 79.80 118.10
CA THR A 145 51.85 80.82 119.26
C THR A 145 50.80 81.16 120.39
N GLY A 146 51.02 81.75 121.62
CA GLY A 146 52.15 82.06 122.61
C GLY A 146 52.28 83.55 123.16
N GLY A 147 52.60 84.05 124.41
CA GLY A 147 52.75 83.65 125.87
C GLY A 147 53.55 84.67 126.82
N ARG A 148 53.24 84.97 128.14
CA ARG A 148 54.04 85.87 129.11
C ARG A 148 53.67 85.95 130.67
N THR A 149 54.49 86.60 131.57
CA THR A 149 54.39 86.79 133.10
C THR A 149 55.19 88.07 133.67
N SER A 150 55.45 88.53 134.97
CA SER A 150 55.04 88.39 136.43
C SER A 150 55.84 89.28 137.51
N ALA A 151 55.31 89.57 138.75
CA ALA A 151 55.94 89.99 140.10
C ALA A 151 56.39 91.50 140.42
N PHE A 152 56.74 92.09 141.63
CA PHE A 152 56.87 91.82 143.13
C PHE A 152 56.99 93.14 144.04
N ASP A 153 57.00 93.18 145.43
CA ASP A 153 57.15 94.43 146.34
C ASP A 153 57.66 94.26 147.86
N PRO A 154 57.78 95.26 148.85
CA PRO A 154 58.92 95.41 149.83
C PRO A 154 58.68 95.66 151.40
N VAL A 155 59.33 96.65 152.08
CA VAL A 155 60.00 96.59 153.45
C VAL A 155 59.53 97.56 154.61
N GLY A 156 59.65 97.19 155.92
CA GLY A 156 60.00 98.16 157.01
C GLY A 156 59.65 97.92 158.52
N ARG A 157 60.51 98.43 159.45
CA ARG A 157 60.42 98.52 160.96
C ARG A 157 60.54 97.19 161.76
N GLY A 158 60.90 97.13 163.05
CA GLY A 158 61.29 98.15 164.07
C GLY A 158 62.07 97.50 165.25
N ALA A 159 62.57 98.27 166.23
CA ALA A 159 63.62 97.81 167.16
C ALA A 159 63.18 97.53 168.63
N GLU A 160 63.80 96.52 169.23
CA GLU A 160 64.06 96.42 170.69
C GLU A 160 65.57 96.42 170.95
N GLY A 161 65.99 96.76 172.18
CA GLY A 161 67.39 96.73 172.61
C GLY A 161 67.53 96.26 174.06
N GLY A 162 68.42 95.29 174.29
CA GLY A 162 68.80 94.84 175.63
C GLY A 162 70.08 95.54 176.12
N MET A 163 70.07 96.07 177.34
CA MET A 163 71.28 96.58 178.00
C MET A 163 72.14 95.44 178.56
N LEU A 164 73.45 95.43 178.28
CA LEU A 164 74.39 94.50 178.93
C LEU A 164 75.86 94.98 178.87
N ARG A 165 76.28 95.81 179.85
CA ARG A 165 77.64 95.86 180.46
C ARG A 165 77.74 96.96 181.53
N GLN A 166 78.75 96.83 182.39
CA GLN A 166 79.05 97.65 183.58
C GLN A 166 77.94 97.56 184.65
N MET A 167 78.08 96.70 185.67
CA MET A 167 79.01 96.76 186.81
C MET A 167 78.71 97.91 187.79
N GLU A 168 78.01 97.57 188.88
CA GLU A 168 78.33 98.14 190.19
C GLU A 168 78.14 97.08 191.30
N LYS A 169 78.57 97.41 192.52
CA LYS A 169 78.69 96.48 193.67
C LYS A 169 77.37 96.48 194.49
N GLU A 170 77.07 95.55 195.41
CA GLU A 170 77.93 94.68 196.22
C GLU A 170 77.36 93.26 196.40
N ARG A 171 78.20 92.30 196.85
CA ARG A 171 77.74 90.97 197.31
C ARG A 171 78.70 90.27 198.29
N ALA A 172 78.45 90.43 199.59
CA ALA A 172 79.14 89.76 200.71
C ALA A 172 78.28 89.91 202.00
N ARG A 173 78.30 89.06 203.04
CA ARG A 173 78.88 87.71 203.24
C ARG A 173 78.26 87.02 204.50
N THR A 174 78.30 85.69 204.54
CA THR A 174 78.43 84.75 205.70
C THR A 174 77.95 85.06 207.15
N LYS A 175 77.31 84.05 207.79
CA LYS A 175 77.69 83.35 209.07
C LYS A 175 78.43 84.18 210.21
N SER A 176 77.93 84.25 211.49
CA SER A 176 78.45 84.93 212.77
C SER A 176 78.03 86.43 213.01
N PRO A 177 78.21 87.18 214.17
CA PRO A 177 79.09 87.06 215.39
C PRO A 177 78.49 87.46 216.83
N GLU A 178 79.29 88.01 217.79
CA GLU A 178 79.11 88.02 219.30
C GLU A 178 79.07 89.41 220.10
N LEU A 179 79.37 89.50 221.45
CA LEU A 179 78.94 90.58 222.43
C LEU A 179 79.78 90.85 223.76
N HIS A 180 79.50 91.90 224.62
CA HIS A 180 79.64 92.03 226.15
C HIS A 180 79.44 93.47 226.87
N PRO A 181 80.23 94.09 227.85
CA PRO A 181 79.67 94.70 229.13
C PRO A 181 80.27 96.02 229.83
N GLN A 182 79.77 96.42 231.06
CA GLN A 182 80.33 97.25 232.22
C GLN A 182 80.09 98.81 232.44
N SER A 183 80.33 99.39 233.67
CA SER A 183 79.95 100.77 234.18
C SER A 183 80.56 101.30 235.56
N LEU A 184 80.12 102.48 236.12
CA LEU A 184 80.40 103.22 237.45
C LEU A 184 81.46 104.39 237.47
N SER A 185 81.57 105.45 238.36
CA SER A 185 80.79 106.28 239.38
C SER A 185 81.50 107.70 239.57
N THR A 186 81.46 108.66 240.55
CA THR A 186 81.06 108.88 242.00
C THR A 186 80.86 110.41 242.38
N ILE A 187 80.28 110.78 243.57
CA ILE A 187 79.93 112.13 244.19
C ILE A 187 78.65 112.83 243.63
N ASP A 188 77.67 111.99 243.33
CA ASP A 188 76.98 112.01 242.04
C ASP A 188 75.77 112.95 241.90
N SER A 189 75.38 113.70 242.95
CA SER A 189 74.00 114.22 243.06
C SER A 189 73.61 115.30 242.03
N LEU A 190 74.33 116.44 242.00
CA LEU A 190 73.90 117.61 241.21
C LEU A 190 74.23 117.51 239.72
N GLN A 191 75.35 116.91 239.34
CA GLN A 191 75.66 116.65 237.93
C GLN A 191 74.61 115.72 237.29
N VAL A 192 74.14 114.70 238.02
CA VAL A 192 73.10 113.79 237.53
C VAL A 192 71.75 114.50 237.33
N GLN A 193 71.41 115.55 238.08
CA GLN A 193 70.21 116.35 237.79
C GLN A 193 70.35 117.15 236.50
N HIS A 194 71.44 117.91 236.32
CA HIS A 194 71.60 118.71 235.08
C HIS A 194 71.70 117.83 233.83
N LEU A 195 72.43 116.71 233.90
CA LEU A 195 72.51 115.74 232.81
C LEU A 195 71.16 115.07 232.51
N LYS A 196 70.30 114.83 233.52
CA LYS A 196 68.94 114.32 233.29
C LYS A 196 68.07 115.34 232.56
N GLU A 197 68.15 116.62 232.90
CA GLU A 197 67.38 117.67 232.21
C GLU A 197 67.84 117.86 230.76
N GLN A 198 69.16 117.84 230.51
CA GLN A 198 69.70 117.85 229.15
C GLN A 198 69.30 116.60 228.35
N LEU A 199 69.37 115.41 228.95
CA LEU A 199 68.96 114.15 228.31
C LEU A 199 67.46 114.16 227.98
N LYS A 200 66.62 114.74 228.86
CA LYS A 200 65.18 114.90 228.64
C LYS A 200 64.90 115.85 227.48
N GLN A 201 65.52 117.03 227.44
CA GLN A 201 65.39 117.97 226.32
C GLN A 201 65.90 117.36 224.99
N ALA A 202 67.03 116.64 225.02
CA ALA A 202 67.57 115.96 223.85
C ALA A 202 66.62 114.86 223.33
N ASN A 203 66.01 114.08 224.23
CA ASN A 203 64.99 113.09 223.85
C ASN A 203 63.73 113.76 223.28
N GLU A 204 63.22 114.82 223.90
CA GLU A 204 62.06 115.57 223.40
C GLU A 204 62.30 116.15 222.00
N LEU A 205 63.49 116.72 221.74
CA LEU A 205 63.90 117.18 220.41
C LEU A 205 64.03 116.02 219.41
N THR A 206 64.60 114.90 219.84
CA THR A 206 64.79 113.70 219.01
C THR A 206 63.45 113.07 218.65
N ASP A 207 62.48 113.04 219.56
CA ASP A 207 61.16 112.48 219.33
C ASP A 207 60.28 113.42 218.49
N LEU A 208 60.44 114.75 218.62
CA LEU A 208 59.84 115.72 217.69
C LEU A 208 60.40 115.55 216.26
N GLN A 209 61.72 115.36 216.12
CA GLN A 209 62.34 115.05 214.81
C GLN A 209 61.84 113.71 214.25
N LYS A 210 61.74 112.64 215.06
CA LYS A 210 61.12 111.36 214.64
C LYS A 210 59.66 111.56 214.22
N HIS A 211 58.91 112.44 214.88
CA HIS A 211 57.53 112.74 214.53
C HIS A 211 57.45 113.39 213.15
N HIS A 212 58.23 114.46 212.90
CA HIS A 212 58.28 115.11 211.59
C HIS A 212 58.81 114.20 210.47
N PHE A 213 59.79 113.34 210.75
CA PHE A 213 60.22 112.34 209.77
C PHE A 213 59.13 111.29 209.48
N ARG A 214 58.33 110.87 210.48
CA ARG A 214 57.17 109.99 210.25
C ARG A 214 56.08 110.69 209.44
N GLU A 215 55.75 111.93 209.77
CA GLU A 215 54.77 112.75 209.03
C GLU A 215 55.20 112.94 207.57
N ALA A 216 56.46 113.32 207.33
CA ALA A 216 57.02 113.46 205.99
C ALA A 216 57.09 112.13 205.23
N ILE A 217 57.35 111.00 205.93
CA ILE A 217 57.28 109.67 205.31
C ILE A 217 55.83 109.32 204.93
N THR A 218 54.83 109.59 205.78
CA THR A 218 53.43 109.37 205.42
C THR A 218 52.98 110.29 204.29
N GLU A 219 53.29 111.59 204.30
CA GLU A 219 52.98 112.47 203.17
C GLU A 219 53.63 112.00 201.86
N LEU A 220 54.87 111.50 201.90
CA LEU A 220 55.55 110.97 200.72
C LEU A 220 54.97 109.62 200.28
N GLN A 221 54.50 108.79 201.20
CA GLN A 221 53.79 107.54 200.89
C GLN A 221 52.41 107.82 200.28
N ASP A 222 51.65 108.74 200.85
CA ASP A 222 50.34 109.18 200.34
C ASP A 222 50.47 109.79 198.94
N ARG A 223 51.43 110.72 198.73
CA ARG A 223 51.71 111.30 197.41
C ARG A 223 52.22 110.25 196.41
N LEU A 224 52.97 109.24 196.85
CA LEU A 224 53.40 108.13 195.98
C LEU A 224 52.23 107.24 195.60
N GLN A 225 51.33 106.91 196.53
CA GLN A 225 50.10 106.16 196.25
C GLN A 225 49.16 106.96 195.35
N GLU A 226 49.02 108.27 195.56
CA GLU A 226 48.22 109.12 194.68
C GLU A 226 48.82 109.19 193.27
N ALA A 227 50.14 109.37 193.14
CA ALA A 227 50.81 109.36 191.84
C ALA A 227 50.71 108.00 191.11
N LEU A 228 50.74 106.88 191.86
CA LEU A 228 50.49 105.55 191.32
C LEU A 228 49.04 105.40 190.85
N LEU A 229 48.05 105.78 191.66
CA LEU A 229 46.62 105.75 191.29
C LEU A 229 46.29 106.67 190.11
N GLN A 230 46.91 107.86 190.03
CA GLN A 230 46.78 108.77 188.88
C GLN A 230 47.39 108.14 187.61
N ARG A 231 48.56 107.49 187.73
CA ARG A 231 49.19 106.75 186.63
C ARG A 231 48.35 105.54 186.18
N GLU A 232 47.78 104.78 187.11
CA GLU A 232 46.91 103.64 186.82
C GLU A 232 45.64 104.08 186.09
N ARG A 233 44.97 105.13 186.57
CA ARG A 233 43.82 105.75 185.86
C ARG A 233 44.18 106.26 184.46
N LEU A 234 45.36 106.84 184.29
CA LEU A 234 45.83 107.28 182.96
C LEU A 234 46.15 106.11 182.03
N LEU A 235 46.68 105.00 182.55
CA LEU A 235 46.88 103.77 181.76
C LEU A 235 45.54 103.15 181.38
N GLU A 236 44.60 103.02 182.32
CA GLU A 236 43.25 102.52 182.06
C GLU A 236 42.49 103.39 181.05
N GLN A 237 42.57 104.72 181.16
CA GLN A 237 42.02 105.64 180.15
C GLN A 237 42.69 105.43 178.78
N ARG A 238 44.02 105.28 178.72
CA ARG A 238 44.72 105.05 177.45
C ARG A 238 44.41 103.69 176.81
N GLU A 239 44.21 102.65 177.62
CA GLU A 239 43.73 101.36 177.13
C GLU A 239 42.29 101.45 176.62
N ASN A 240 41.39 102.12 177.33
CA ASN A 240 40.02 102.35 176.87
C ASN A 240 39.97 103.19 175.58
N GLU A 241 40.72 104.30 175.51
CA GLU A 241 40.89 105.08 174.28
C GLU A 241 41.47 104.26 173.11
N SER A 242 42.31 103.24 173.38
CA SER A 242 42.79 102.33 172.33
C SER A 242 41.69 101.38 171.90
N ARG A 243 41.05 100.69 172.85
CA ARG A 243 39.94 99.75 172.60
C ARG A 243 38.81 100.42 171.81
N GLU A 244 38.45 101.66 172.15
CA GLU A 244 37.46 102.47 171.42
C GLU A 244 37.90 102.79 169.98
N ARG A 245 39.17 103.17 169.76
CA ARG A 245 39.72 103.39 168.41
C ARG A 245 39.77 102.11 167.59
N ASP A 246 40.22 101.01 168.20
CA ASP A 246 40.31 99.69 167.58
C ASP A 246 38.91 99.14 167.22
N GLN A 247 37.91 99.39 168.07
CA GLN A 247 36.51 99.10 167.79
C GLN A 247 35.99 99.94 166.61
N ILE A 248 36.18 101.27 166.62
CA ILE A 248 35.76 102.15 165.51
C ILE A 248 36.45 101.76 164.20
N VAL A 249 37.73 101.38 164.23
CA VAL A 249 38.46 100.87 163.06
C VAL A 249 37.88 99.54 162.58
N SER A 250 37.47 98.64 163.48
CA SER A 250 36.79 97.39 163.15
C SER A 250 35.42 97.62 162.51
N GLU A 251 34.62 98.53 163.07
CA GLU A 251 33.29 98.91 162.55
C GLU A 251 33.39 99.59 161.18
N LEU A 252 34.36 100.49 160.99
CA LEU A 252 34.67 101.09 159.69
C LEU A 252 35.16 100.03 158.68
N GLN A 253 35.95 99.05 159.10
CA GLN A 253 36.36 97.95 158.21
C GLN A 253 35.22 96.99 157.86
N SER A 254 34.24 96.78 158.75
CA SER A 254 33.04 95.98 158.45
C SER A 254 32.16 96.72 157.46
N THR A 255 31.77 97.95 157.79
CA THR A 255 30.91 98.78 156.93
C THR A 255 31.54 99.07 155.56
N LEU A 256 32.86 99.24 155.45
CA LEU A 256 33.54 99.39 154.17
C LEU A 256 33.54 98.08 153.34
N LYS A 257 33.70 96.91 153.97
CA LYS A 257 33.55 95.60 153.29
C LYS A 257 32.10 95.35 152.86
N GLU A 258 31.14 95.76 153.67
CA GLU A 258 29.71 95.68 153.36
C GLU A 258 29.33 96.62 152.19
N LEU A 259 29.88 97.83 152.16
CA LEU A 259 29.74 98.78 151.04
C LEU A 259 30.43 98.28 149.76
N GLU A 260 31.62 97.70 149.85
CA GLU A 260 32.26 97.02 148.71
C GLU A 260 31.43 95.85 148.19
N SER A 261 30.87 95.03 149.08
CA SER A 261 30.05 93.87 148.73
C SER A 261 28.74 94.29 148.06
N THR A 262 28.03 95.26 148.65
CA THR A 262 26.78 95.80 148.09
C THR A 262 27.01 96.55 146.79
N ASN A 263 28.10 97.32 146.64
CA ASN A 263 28.45 97.94 145.37
C ASN A 263 28.77 96.90 144.29
N LYS A 264 29.59 95.87 144.57
CA LYS A 264 29.86 94.77 143.63
C LYS A 264 28.57 94.02 143.23
N GLN A 265 27.64 93.85 144.16
CA GLN A 265 26.33 93.25 143.90
C GLN A 265 25.43 94.17 143.06
N GLN A 266 25.48 95.49 143.26
CA GLN A 266 24.76 96.48 142.47
C GLN A 266 25.34 96.61 141.05
N GLU A 267 26.66 96.66 140.88
CA GLU A 267 27.35 96.61 139.59
C GLU A 267 26.95 95.36 138.81
N LYS A 268 26.94 94.18 139.46
CA LYS A 268 26.45 92.95 138.84
C LYS A 268 24.98 93.05 138.45
N ALA A 269 24.10 93.58 139.30
CA ALA A 269 22.69 93.76 138.97
C ALA A 269 22.47 94.75 137.81
N MET A 270 23.31 95.78 137.68
CA MET A 270 23.32 96.70 136.54
C MET A 270 23.78 96.02 135.25
N LEU A 271 24.81 95.16 135.30
CA LEU A 271 25.23 94.36 134.14
C LEU A 271 24.17 93.32 133.73
N ASP A 272 23.59 92.61 134.69
CA ASP A 272 22.52 91.61 134.46
C ASP A 272 21.25 92.28 133.88
N THR A 273 20.93 93.51 134.28
CA THR A 273 19.80 94.26 133.71
C THR A 273 20.11 94.89 132.36
N ASN A 274 21.34 95.36 132.11
CA ASN A 274 21.74 95.82 130.78
C ASN A 274 21.73 94.67 129.76
N ALA A 275 22.26 93.49 130.12
CA ALA A 275 22.21 92.31 129.26
C ALA A 275 20.77 91.91 128.90
N ARG A 276 19.84 91.95 129.87
CA ARG A 276 18.40 91.75 129.62
C ARG A 276 17.81 92.81 128.70
N MET A 277 18.22 94.07 128.84
CA MET A 277 17.79 95.15 127.94
C MET A 277 18.31 94.92 126.51
N ASP A 278 19.57 94.52 126.34
CA ASP A 278 20.15 94.21 125.03
C ASP A 278 19.44 93.03 124.35
N ASP A 279 19.09 91.98 125.10
CA ASP A 279 18.32 90.84 124.59
C ASP A 279 16.87 91.22 124.26
N LEU A 280 16.22 92.06 125.07
CA LEU A 280 14.91 92.62 124.73
C LEU A 280 14.96 93.49 123.46
N GLN A 281 16.03 94.27 123.25
CA GLN A 281 16.22 95.03 122.01
C GLN A 281 16.47 94.13 120.78
N LYS A 282 17.20 93.01 120.93
CA LYS A 282 17.38 92.00 119.86
C LYS A 282 16.04 91.35 119.52
N ASN A 283 15.27 90.97 120.53
CA ASN A 283 13.95 90.36 120.35
C ASN A 283 12.96 91.33 119.68
N LEU A 284 12.95 92.62 120.09
CA LEU A 284 12.13 93.65 119.45
C LEU A 284 12.48 93.81 117.96
N LYS A 285 13.75 94.01 117.63
CA LYS A 285 14.23 94.11 116.23
C LYS A 285 13.89 92.85 115.41
N THR A 286 13.90 91.67 116.03
CA THR A 286 13.54 90.41 115.39
C THR A 286 12.04 90.32 115.13
N ALA A 287 11.20 90.78 116.07
CA ALA A 287 9.76 90.91 115.89
C ALA A 287 9.40 91.94 114.81
N ASP A 288 10.09 93.09 114.75
CA ASP A 288 9.91 94.09 113.69
C ASP A 288 10.20 93.52 112.30
N VAL A 289 11.31 92.77 112.14
CA VAL A 289 11.65 92.08 110.88
C VAL A 289 10.58 91.04 110.52
N ALA A 290 10.10 90.25 111.47
CA ALA A 290 9.03 89.28 111.23
C ALA A 290 7.71 89.96 110.81
N LEU A 291 7.33 91.07 111.45
CA LEU A 291 6.15 91.86 111.09
C LEU A 291 6.28 92.46 109.67
N VAL A 292 7.47 92.94 109.28
CA VAL A 292 7.73 93.41 107.91
C VAL A 292 7.65 92.28 106.89
N GLN A 293 8.17 91.08 107.20
CA GLN A 293 8.04 89.91 106.34
C GLN A 293 6.58 89.47 106.16
N ILE A 294 5.80 89.42 107.25
CA ILE A 294 4.36 89.09 107.21
C ILE A 294 3.59 90.12 106.36
N ARG A 295 3.83 91.44 106.57
CA ARG A 295 3.24 92.49 105.72
C ARG A 295 3.61 92.35 104.24
N THR A 296 4.86 91.99 103.95
CA THR A 296 5.35 91.84 102.57
C THR A 296 4.67 90.65 101.87
N PHE A 297 4.56 89.51 102.56
CA PHE A 297 3.84 88.34 102.05
C PHE A 297 2.35 88.63 101.83
N LEU A 298 1.68 89.22 102.83
CA LEU A 298 0.26 89.54 102.72
C LEU A 298 -0.03 90.55 101.60
N ALA A 299 0.85 91.53 101.38
CA ALA A 299 0.70 92.45 100.26
C ALA A 299 0.86 91.75 98.89
N GLN A 300 1.74 90.75 98.76
CA GLN A 300 1.86 89.95 97.53
C GLN A 300 0.59 89.12 97.28
N GLU A 301 -0.06 88.64 98.34
CA GLU A 301 -1.34 87.92 98.26
C GLU A 301 -2.52 88.86 97.94
N GLU A 302 -2.50 90.12 98.39
CA GLU A 302 -3.46 91.17 97.98
C GLU A 302 -3.26 91.59 96.51
N ASP A 303 -2.00 91.83 96.11
CA ASP A 303 -1.61 92.13 94.73
C ASP A 303 -2.05 90.99 93.77
N GLY A 304 -1.91 89.73 94.20
CA GLY A 304 -2.27 88.54 93.41
C GLY A 304 -3.76 88.27 93.26
N GLN A 305 -4.60 88.69 94.23
CA GLN A 305 -6.06 88.55 94.16
C GLN A 305 -6.79 89.82 93.66
N GLY A 306 -6.08 90.94 93.53
CA GLY A 306 -6.61 92.22 93.06
C GLY A 306 -7.53 92.96 94.04
N ARG A 307 -7.49 92.62 95.34
CA ARG A 307 -8.28 93.28 96.41
C ARG A 307 -7.56 93.15 97.76
N PRO A 308 -7.72 94.12 98.68
CA PRO A 308 -7.23 93.99 100.05
C PRO A 308 -8.08 93.00 100.85
N PHE A 309 -7.50 92.41 101.90
CA PHE A 309 -8.22 91.47 102.78
C PHE A 309 -9.27 92.17 103.64
N LEU A 310 -8.94 93.34 104.20
CA LEU A 310 -9.85 94.14 105.01
C LEU A 310 -10.34 95.37 104.23
N ALA A 311 -11.53 95.87 104.59
CA ALA A 311 -12.13 96.99 103.90
C ALA A 311 -11.52 98.32 104.36
N GLY A 312 -10.63 98.89 103.54
CA GLY A 312 -10.12 100.26 103.70
C GLY A 312 -8.65 100.39 104.09
N GLU A 313 -7.95 99.30 104.41
CA GLU A 313 -6.50 99.28 104.66
C GLU A 313 -5.84 98.17 103.83
N ASN A 314 -4.70 98.48 103.19
CA ASN A 314 -3.84 97.49 102.55
C ASN A 314 -2.88 96.89 103.60
N ALA A 315 -2.45 95.63 103.43
CA ALA A 315 -1.57 94.93 104.37
C ALA A 315 -0.21 95.62 104.62
N ARG A 316 0.23 96.50 103.71
CA ARG A 316 1.42 97.35 103.87
C ARG A 316 1.23 98.46 104.92
N GLU A 317 0.00 98.95 105.07
CA GLU A 317 -0.40 100.07 105.92
C GLU A 317 -1.02 99.59 107.25
N THR A 318 -1.65 98.40 107.25
CA THR A 318 -2.34 97.84 108.42
C THR A 318 -1.48 97.80 109.68
N GLY A 319 -2.06 98.27 110.79
CA GLY A 319 -1.43 98.25 112.11
C GLY A 319 -1.12 96.84 112.63
N ALA A 320 -0.03 96.67 113.39
CA ALA A 320 0.46 95.36 113.83
C ALA A 320 -0.57 94.54 114.65
N ALA A 321 -1.54 95.20 115.31
CA ALA A 321 -2.62 94.56 116.04
C ALA A 321 -3.69 93.89 115.14
N LEU A 322 -3.87 94.38 113.90
CA LEU A 322 -4.82 93.85 112.92
C LEU A 322 -4.19 92.85 111.94
N LEU A 323 -2.85 92.88 111.80
CA LEU A 323 -2.09 91.97 110.94
C LEU A 323 -2.42 90.47 111.12
N PRO A 324 -2.70 89.95 112.34
CA PRO A 324 -3.15 88.56 112.52
C PRO A 324 -4.52 88.26 111.89
N GLN A 325 -5.43 89.25 111.82
CA GLN A 325 -6.75 89.11 111.21
C GLN A 325 -6.64 89.11 109.67
N VAL A 326 -5.75 89.97 109.13
CA VAL A 326 -5.38 89.96 107.70
C VAL A 326 -4.80 88.59 107.32
N LEU A 327 -3.88 88.05 108.12
CA LEU A 327 -3.29 86.72 107.91
C LEU A 327 -4.32 85.60 108.03
N GLN A 328 -5.20 85.65 109.04
CA GLN A 328 -6.27 84.65 109.19
C GLN A 328 -7.19 84.65 107.96
N LYS A 329 -7.58 85.81 107.45
CA LYS A 329 -8.41 85.90 106.26
C LYS A 329 -7.66 85.46 105.00
N CYS A 330 -6.37 85.76 104.88
CA CYS A 330 -5.52 85.24 103.79
C CYS A 330 -5.54 83.71 103.74
N LEU A 331 -5.42 83.04 104.88
CA LEU A 331 -5.48 81.59 104.96
C LEU A 331 -6.89 81.07 104.65
N GLN A 332 -7.95 81.73 105.14
CA GLN A 332 -9.34 81.34 104.85
C GLN A 332 -9.72 81.49 103.36
N ASP A 333 -9.37 82.60 102.72
CA ASP A 333 -9.61 82.80 101.28
C ASP A 333 -8.82 81.76 100.44
N ARG A 334 -7.61 81.37 100.89
CA ARG A 334 -6.82 80.27 100.29
C ARG A 334 -7.46 78.89 100.51
N ASP A 335 -7.93 78.58 101.71
CA ASP A 335 -8.61 77.32 102.02
C ASP A 335 -9.89 77.16 101.18
N VAL A 336 -10.68 78.22 101.02
CA VAL A 336 -11.88 78.23 100.15
C VAL A 336 -11.50 78.02 98.68
N HIS A 337 -10.40 78.63 98.21
CA HIS A 337 -9.92 78.40 96.84
C HIS A 337 -9.41 76.96 96.63
N ILE A 338 -8.70 76.39 97.60
CA ILE A 338 -8.26 74.99 97.59
C ILE A 338 -9.47 74.04 97.58
N GLN A 339 -10.50 74.31 98.38
CA GLN A 339 -11.75 73.53 98.39
C GLN A 339 -12.48 73.61 97.04
N SER A 340 -12.55 74.81 96.44
CA SER A 340 -13.13 75.01 95.10
C SER A 340 -12.38 74.24 94.02
N LEU A 341 -11.04 74.30 93.99
CA LEU A 341 -10.21 73.54 93.06
C LEU A 341 -10.32 72.03 93.30
N THR A 342 -10.41 71.57 94.55
CA THR A 342 -10.60 70.15 94.89
C THR A 342 -11.96 69.64 94.41
N ALA A 343 -13.02 70.45 94.56
CA ALA A 343 -14.35 70.13 94.04
C ALA A 343 -14.39 70.10 92.50
N GLU A 344 -13.68 71.02 91.83
CA GLU A 344 -13.58 71.01 90.36
C GLU A 344 -12.74 69.83 89.84
N VAL A 345 -11.59 69.52 90.45
CA VAL A 345 -10.76 68.36 90.09
C VAL A 345 -11.54 67.07 90.27
N THR A 346 -12.20 66.86 91.42
CA THR A 346 -12.99 65.63 91.65
C THR A 346 -14.19 65.50 90.70
N ARG A 347 -14.82 66.61 90.29
CA ARG A 347 -15.82 66.61 89.21
C ARG A 347 -15.20 66.23 87.86
N LEU A 348 -14.09 66.85 87.47
CA LEU A 348 -13.43 66.57 86.20
C LEU A 348 -12.88 65.13 86.13
N GLU A 349 -12.40 64.58 87.24
CA GLU A 349 -12.06 63.16 87.33
C GLU A 349 -13.28 62.25 87.14
N GLN A 350 -14.46 62.63 87.66
CA GLN A 350 -15.70 61.88 87.41
C GLN A 350 -16.11 62.00 85.95
N ASP A 351 -16.12 63.21 85.37
CA ASP A 351 -16.44 63.44 83.95
C ASP A 351 -15.51 62.61 83.04
N VAL A 352 -14.21 62.55 83.37
CA VAL A 352 -13.22 61.69 82.70
C VAL A 352 -13.53 60.21 82.89
N ARG A 353 -13.75 59.73 84.12
CA ARG A 353 -14.09 58.32 84.40
C ARG A 353 -15.36 57.87 83.66
N GLU A 354 -16.39 58.70 83.66
CA GLU A 354 -17.62 58.44 82.90
C GLU A 354 -17.39 58.45 81.39
N SER A 355 -16.56 59.35 80.86
CA SER A 355 -16.23 59.37 79.43
C SER A 355 -15.43 58.13 79.00
N GLN A 356 -14.51 57.67 79.86
CA GLN A 356 -13.74 56.44 79.64
C GLN A 356 -14.63 55.20 79.67
N GLN A 357 -15.57 55.11 80.62
CA GLN A 357 -16.54 54.02 80.68
C GLN A 357 -17.43 54.02 79.42
N LYS A 358 -18.00 55.16 79.04
CA LYS A 358 -18.84 55.30 77.83
C LYS A 358 -18.06 54.91 76.56
N LEU A 359 -16.78 55.28 76.47
CA LEU A 359 -15.90 54.89 75.36
C LEU A 359 -15.60 53.39 75.34
N GLN A 360 -15.36 52.76 76.51
CA GLN A 360 -15.18 51.30 76.60
C GLN A 360 -16.47 50.54 76.24
N GLU A 361 -17.64 51.03 76.68
CA GLU A 361 -18.95 50.47 76.34
C GLU A 361 -19.23 50.56 74.83
N GLU A 362 -18.96 51.72 74.20
CA GLU A 362 -19.04 51.88 72.74
C GLU A 362 -18.04 50.99 72.00
N GLN A 363 -16.79 50.88 72.48
CA GLN A 363 -15.77 50.01 71.89
C GLN A 363 -16.20 48.54 71.97
N HIS A 364 -16.71 48.08 73.11
CA HIS A 364 -17.23 46.72 73.27
C HIS A 364 -18.47 46.46 72.42
N ARG A 365 -19.38 47.44 72.29
CA ARG A 365 -20.55 47.35 71.39
C ARG A 365 -20.09 47.22 69.94
N LEU A 366 -19.29 48.15 69.43
CA LEU A 366 -18.78 48.14 68.05
C LEU A 366 -17.97 46.88 67.73
N THR A 367 -17.16 46.39 68.68
CA THR A 367 -16.43 45.13 68.52
C THR A 367 -17.41 43.96 68.35
N ARG A 368 -18.41 43.85 69.23
CA ARG A 368 -19.44 42.80 69.16
C ARG A 368 -20.27 42.90 67.87
N ASP A 369 -20.79 44.07 67.55
CA ASP A 369 -21.58 44.33 66.33
C ASP A 369 -20.78 43.93 65.07
N SER A 370 -19.49 44.24 65.03
CA SER A 370 -18.60 43.86 63.91
C SER A 370 -18.32 42.34 63.86
N GLN A 371 -18.17 41.70 65.01
CA GLN A 371 -17.92 40.27 65.15
C GLN A 371 -19.15 39.44 64.79
N ASP A 372 -20.34 39.84 65.25
CA ASP A 372 -21.62 39.20 64.95
C ASP A 372 -21.96 39.36 63.46
N ARG A 373 -21.69 40.53 62.87
CA ARG A 373 -21.88 40.76 61.43
C ARG A 373 -20.87 39.98 60.57
N LEU A 374 -19.63 39.82 61.03
CA LEU A 374 -18.66 38.90 60.40
C LEU A 374 -19.13 37.45 60.47
N GLN A 375 -19.63 36.99 61.62
CA GLN A 375 -20.20 35.64 61.76
C GLN A 375 -21.41 35.43 60.84
N GLN A 376 -22.34 36.38 60.79
CA GLN A 376 -23.49 36.34 59.88
C GLN A 376 -23.05 36.21 58.42
N VAL A 377 -22.14 37.07 57.96
CA VAL A 377 -21.64 37.04 56.58
C VAL A 377 -20.91 35.74 56.25
N VAL A 378 -20.13 35.18 57.19
CA VAL A 378 -19.50 33.86 57.03
C VAL A 378 -20.54 32.73 56.97
N GLN A 379 -21.59 32.79 57.80
CA GLN A 379 -22.71 31.83 57.80
C GLN A 379 -23.48 31.87 56.47
N GLU A 380 -23.77 33.07 55.96
CA GLU A 380 -24.43 33.31 54.67
C GLU A 380 -23.59 32.81 53.50
N TYR A 381 -22.29 33.16 53.44
CA TYR A 381 -21.39 32.63 52.41
C TYR A 381 -21.27 31.11 52.47
N LYS A 382 -21.26 30.51 53.65
CA LYS A 382 -21.25 29.05 53.80
C LYS A 382 -22.52 28.42 53.26
N GLN A 383 -23.71 28.92 53.61
CA GLN A 383 -24.97 28.44 53.04
C GLN A 383 -25.05 28.63 51.52
N GLN A 384 -24.54 29.75 50.99
CA GLN A 384 -24.45 29.97 49.55
C GLN A 384 -23.52 28.94 48.89
N LEU A 385 -22.34 28.67 49.46
CA LEU A 385 -21.39 27.68 48.98
C LEU A 385 -21.96 26.26 49.03
N ASP A 386 -22.61 25.87 50.13
CA ASP A 386 -23.27 24.57 50.29
C ASP A 386 -24.38 24.40 49.24
N SER A 387 -25.26 25.39 49.07
CA SER A 387 -26.33 25.37 48.06
C SER A 387 -25.82 25.38 46.61
N ALA A 388 -24.67 26.01 46.34
CA ALA A 388 -24.03 26.02 45.04
C ALA A 388 -23.37 24.66 44.75
N THR A 389 -22.73 24.06 45.76
CA THR A 389 -22.13 22.73 45.70
C THR A 389 -23.19 21.65 45.52
N GLU A 390 -24.33 21.75 46.19
CA GLU A 390 -25.45 20.83 46.00
C GLU A 390 -26.07 20.97 44.59
N ARG A 391 -26.31 22.20 44.11
CA ARG A 391 -26.77 22.44 42.72
C ARG A 391 -25.78 21.89 41.69
N ALA A 392 -24.48 22.11 41.88
CA ALA A 392 -23.43 21.58 41.01
C ALA A 392 -23.41 20.04 41.04
N ASN A 393 -23.50 19.41 42.22
CA ASN A 393 -23.57 17.96 42.35
C ASN A 393 -24.83 17.37 41.72
N ASN A 394 -26.00 18.01 41.87
CA ASN A 394 -27.25 17.54 41.30
C ASN A 394 -27.29 17.74 39.77
N SER A 395 -26.75 18.85 39.26
CA SER A 395 -26.51 19.04 37.82
C SER A 395 -25.53 18.02 37.26
N ARG A 396 -24.45 17.70 37.98
CA ARG A 396 -23.47 16.68 37.58
C ARG A 396 -24.07 15.27 37.57
N LYS A 397 -24.91 14.92 38.56
CA LYS A 397 -25.70 13.68 38.57
C LYS A 397 -26.63 13.60 37.35
N GLN A 398 -27.39 14.66 37.09
CA GLN A 398 -28.27 14.75 35.91
C GLN A 398 -27.48 14.59 34.60
N ALA A 399 -26.31 15.24 34.48
CA ALA A 399 -25.44 15.11 33.33
C ALA A 399 -24.94 13.66 33.15
N THR A 400 -24.51 12.98 34.23
CA THR A 400 -24.13 11.56 34.15
C THR A 400 -25.30 10.64 33.80
N THR A 401 -26.52 10.92 34.28
CA THR A 401 -27.72 10.14 33.93
C THR A 401 -28.12 10.35 32.46
N LEU A 402 -28.07 11.59 31.97
CA LEU A 402 -28.31 11.88 30.55
C LEU A 402 -27.22 11.27 29.67
N GLN A 403 -25.97 11.25 30.13
CA GLN A 403 -24.87 10.61 29.41
C GLN A 403 -25.04 9.09 29.34
N THR A 404 -25.41 8.40 30.43
CA THR A 404 -25.67 6.94 30.38
C THR A 404 -26.91 6.60 29.54
N GLN A 405 -27.95 7.44 29.55
CA GLN A 405 -29.09 7.31 28.64
C GLN A 405 -28.70 7.49 27.18
N LEU A 406 -27.83 8.47 26.87
CA LEU A 406 -27.27 8.66 25.53
C LEU A 406 -26.42 7.46 25.09
N THR A 407 -25.54 6.94 25.95
CA THR A 407 -24.74 5.76 25.62
C THR A 407 -25.63 4.55 25.35
N LEU A 408 -26.64 4.29 26.19
CA LEU A 408 -27.57 3.17 26.00
C LEU A 408 -28.39 3.31 24.71
N LEU A 409 -28.85 4.52 24.38
CA LEU A 409 -29.53 4.80 23.10
C LEU A 409 -28.59 4.65 21.90
N GLN A 410 -27.32 5.03 22.04
CA GLN A 410 -26.31 4.86 21.00
C GLN A 410 -25.98 3.37 20.79
N GLU A 411 -25.82 2.59 21.85
CA GLU A 411 -25.64 1.13 21.79
C GLU A 411 -26.87 0.43 21.19
N GLN A 412 -28.08 0.84 21.58
CA GLN A 412 -29.33 0.27 21.05
C GLN A 412 -29.54 0.62 19.56
N THR A 413 -29.17 1.84 19.14
CA THR A 413 -29.26 2.25 17.73
C THR A 413 -28.16 1.59 16.88
N GLN A 414 -26.94 1.49 17.41
CA GLN A 414 -25.83 0.74 16.80
C GLN A 414 -26.19 -0.74 16.59
N SER A 415 -26.70 -1.42 17.63
CA SER A 415 -27.15 -2.81 17.52
C SER A 415 -28.31 -2.99 16.52
N GLN A 416 -29.22 -2.01 16.42
CA GLN A 416 -30.24 -2.01 15.36
C GLN A 416 -29.68 -1.77 13.96
N VAL A 417 -28.57 -1.05 13.80
CA VAL A 417 -27.88 -0.87 12.52
C VAL A 417 -27.19 -2.18 12.15
N GLU A 418 -26.42 -2.79 13.06
CA GLU A 418 -25.76 -4.08 12.85
C GLU A 418 -26.74 -5.21 12.47
N LEU A 419 -27.93 -5.26 13.10
CA LEU A 419 -29.00 -6.19 12.73
C LEU A 419 -29.59 -5.91 11.33
N LYS A 420 -29.68 -4.64 10.90
CA LYS A 420 -30.17 -4.26 9.57
C LYS A 420 -29.11 -4.53 8.50
N ASP A 421 -27.86 -4.19 8.75
CA ASP A 421 -26.73 -4.42 7.86
C ASP A 421 -26.49 -5.92 7.67
N GLY A 422 -26.61 -6.72 8.74
CA GLY A 422 -26.64 -8.17 8.67
C GLY A 422 -27.79 -8.68 7.79
N HIS A 423 -29.00 -8.14 7.94
CA HIS A 423 -30.15 -8.52 7.10
C HIS A 423 -29.99 -8.09 5.63
N ILE A 424 -29.35 -6.94 5.37
CA ILE A 424 -29.00 -6.47 4.03
C ILE A 424 -27.99 -7.43 3.39
N ALA A 425 -26.91 -7.79 4.09
CA ALA A 425 -25.92 -8.75 3.60
C ALA A 425 -26.54 -10.13 3.30
N ASP A 426 -27.48 -10.57 4.16
CA ASP A 426 -28.27 -11.79 3.97
C ASP A 426 -29.14 -11.74 2.69
N LEU A 427 -29.72 -10.59 2.38
CA LEU A 427 -30.54 -10.36 1.19
C LEU A 427 -29.68 -10.19 -0.08
N GLU A 428 -28.54 -9.50 0.02
CA GLU A 428 -27.57 -9.36 -1.07
C GLU A 428 -26.94 -10.71 -1.44
N GLY A 429 -26.61 -11.54 -0.46
CA GLY A 429 -26.15 -12.91 -0.66
C GLY A 429 -27.18 -13.77 -1.38
N LYS A 430 -28.44 -13.76 -0.91
CA LYS A 430 -29.56 -14.46 -1.56
C LYS A 430 -29.81 -13.95 -2.99
N TYR A 431 -29.74 -12.63 -3.20
CA TYR A 431 -29.88 -12.03 -4.52
C TYR A 431 -28.74 -12.42 -5.47
N SER A 432 -27.49 -12.46 -5.00
CA SER A 432 -26.35 -12.90 -5.81
C SER A 432 -26.47 -14.38 -6.19
N ALA A 433 -26.82 -15.24 -5.23
CA ALA A 433 -27.05 -16.66 -5.50
C ALA A 433 -28.14 -16.87 -6.56
N LEU A 434 -29.31 -16.25 -6.40
CA LEU A 434 -30.42 -16.35 -7.35
C LEU A 434 -30.08 -15.76 -8.74
N LYS A 435 -29.22 -14.73 -8.78
CA LYS A 435 -28.73 -14.10 -10.01
C LYS A 435 -27.72 -15.01 -10.75
N ASP A 436 -26.85 -15.71 -10.03
CA ASP A 436 -25.93 -16.68 -10.63
C ASP A 436 -26.67 -17.97 -11.04
N GLU A 437 -27.64 -18.46 -10.26
CA GLU A 437 -28.56 -19.53 -10.68
C GLU A 437 -29.30 -19.17 -11.98
N HIS A 438 -29.90 -17.98 -12.07
CA HIS A 438 -30.56 -17.51 -13.28
C HIS A 438 -29.61 -17.41 -14.48
N LYS A 439 -28.37 -16.97 -14.27
CA LYS A 439 -27.31 -16.87 -15.29
C LYS A 439 -26.86 -18.26 -15.77
N ASP A 440 -26.77 -19.24 -14.89
CA ASP A 440 -26.40 -20.61 -15.26
C ASP A 440 -27.56 -21.35 -15.94
N MET A 441 -28.80 -21.14 -15.49
CA MET A 441 -30.01 -21.58 -16.20
C MET A 441 -30.09 -20.96 -17.60
N LYS A 442 -29.83 -19.65 -17.74
CA LYS A 442 -29.77 -18.97 -19.04
C LYS A 442 -28.69 -19.56 -19.95
N GLN A 443 -27.49 -19.80 -19.44
CA GLN A 443 -26.43 -20.49 -20.18
C GLN A 443 -26.81 -21.93 -20.56
N GLY A 444 -27.57 -22.64 -19.71
CA GLY A 444 -28.12 -23.96 -19.98
C GLY A 444 -29.09 -23.94 -21.16
N TYR A 445 -30.06 -23.02 -21.15
CA TYR A 445 -30.98 -22.81 -22.27
C TYR A 445 -30.25 -22.38 -23.55
N GLU A 446 -29.28 -21.45 -23.47
CA GLU A 446 -28.46 -21.06 -24.63
C GLU A 446 -27.63 -22.22 -25.20
N LYS A 447 -27.10 -23.12 -24.35
CA LYS A 447 -26.44 -24.35 -24.80
C LYS A 447 -27.43 -25.26 -25.53
N LYS A 448 -28.62 -25.47 -24.96
CA LYS A 448 -29.66 -26.32 -25.54
C LYS A 448 -30.21 -25.78 -26.86
N VAL A 449 -30.38 -24.45 -26.98
CA VAL A 449 -30.73 -23.79 -28.25
C VAL A 449 -29.63 -24.06 -29.28
N ARG A 450 -28.35 -23.84 -28.96
CA ARG A 450 -27.22 -24.14 -29.86
C ARG A 450 -27.05 -25.62 -30.21
N GLU A 451 -27.53 -26.54 -29.39
CA GLU A 451 -27.61 -27.97 -29.74
C GLU A 451 -28.73 -28.24 -30.77
N LEU A 452 -29.91 -27.63 -30.58
CA LEU A 452 -31.05 -27.77 -31.48
C LEU A 452 -30.81 -27.07 -32.83
N GLU A 453 -30.17 -25.89 -32.82
CA GLU A 453 -29.75 -25.17 -34.04
C GLU A 453 -28.85 -26.05 -34.91
N ARG A 454 -27.80 -26.66 -34.33
CA ARG A 454 -26.93 -27.59 -35.07
C ARG A 454 -27.64 -28.85 -35.56
N ALA A 455 -28.59 -29.39 -34.77
CA ALA A 455 -29.37 -30.54 -35.19
C ALA A 455 -30.32 -30.21 -36.37
N LEU A 456 -30.82 -28.97 -36.44
CA LEU A 456 -31.57 -28.46 -37.58
C LEU A 456 -30.64 -28.21 -38.79
N GLU A 457 -29.43 -27.71 -38.59
CA GLU A 457 -28.42 -27.56 -39.64
C GLU A 457 -28.02 -28.92 -40.25
N THR A 458 -27.77 -29.96 -39.43
CA THR A 458 -27.47 -31.30 -39.94
C THR A 458 -28.66 -31.88 -40.70
N LEU A 459 -29.87 -31.85 -40.14
CA LEU A 459 -31.09 -32.32 -40.82
C LEU A 459 -31.35 -31.55 -42.13
N HIS A 460 -31.06 -30.25 -42.19
CA HIS A 460 -31.20 -29.47 -43.42
C HIS A 460 -30.15 -29.85 -44.47
N SER A 461 -28.90 -30.13 -44.05
CA SER A 461 -27.88 -30.65 -44.96
C SER A 461 -28.19 -32.06 -45.47
N GLU A 462 -28.72 -32.93 -44.63
CA GLU A 462 -29.20 -34.27 -45.00
C GLU A 462 -30.36 -34.19 -45.99
N MET A 463 -31.36 -33.34 -45.73
CA MET A 463 -32.46 -33.08 -46.67
C MET A 463 -31.98 -32.49 -48.00
N SER A 464 -30.96 -31.62 -47.99
CA SER A 464 -30.36 -31.08 -49.22
C SER A 464 -29.61 -32.17 -50.00
N ASN A 465 -28.89 -33.06 -49.33
CA ASN A 465 -28.20 -34.18 -49.97
C ASN A 465 -29.20 -35.18 -50.57
N LEU A 466 -30.25 -35.54 -49.82
CA LEU A 466 -31.33 -36.41 -50.31
C LEU A 466 -32.09 -35.80 -51.50
N GLN A 467 -32.24 -34.47 -51.55
CA GLN A 467 -32.81 -33.78 -52.71
C GLN A 467 -31.87 -33.86 -53.93
N LEU A 468 -30.55 -33.68 -53.76
CA LEU A 468 -29.56 -33.84 -54.82
C LEU A 468 -29.46 -35.29 -55.32
N GLU A 469 -29.47 -36.27 -54.42
CA GLU A 469 -29.54 -37.70 -54.79
C GLU A 469 -30.81 -38.00 -55.57
N LYS A 470 -31.96 -37.51 -55.13
CA LYS A 470 -33.24 -37.63 -55.83
C LYS A 470 -33.19 -36.97 -57.22
N GLU A 471 -32.60 -35.78 -57.35
CA GLU A 471 -32.42 -35.11 -58.64
C GLU A 471 -31.53 -35.95 -59.57
N HIS A 472 -30.41 -36.48 -59.09
CA HIS A 472 -29.54 -37.39 -59.85
C HIS A 472 -30.24 -38.70 -60.27
N TYR A 473 -31.06 -39.30 -59.40
CA TYR A 473 -31.87 -40.47 -59.77
C TYR A 473 -32.98 -40.12 -60.78
N GLN A 474 -33.50 -38.89 -60.77
CA GLN A 474 -34.44 -38.42 -61.79
C GLN A 474 -33.75 -38.20 -63.14
N GLU A 475 -32.57 -37.57 -63.16
CA GLU A 475 -31.75 -37.44 -64.38
C GLU A 475 -31.44 -38.83 -64.97
N SER A 476 -30.98 -39.76 -64.13
CA SER A 476 -30.67 -41.15 -64.54
C SER A 476 -31.91 -41.88 -65.09
N LEU A 477 -33.09 -41.62 -64.52
CA LEU A 477 -34.36 -42.17 -65.02
C LEU A 477 -34.75 -41.54 -66.36
N GLU A 478 -34.61 -40.23 -66.53
CA GLU A 478 -34.88 -39.52 -67.79
C GLU A 478 -33.92 -39.95 -68.90
N GLU A 479 -32.65 -40.27 -68.58
CA GLU A 479 -31.71 -40.92 -69.51
C GLU A 479 -32.19 -42.32 -69.91
N CYS A 480 -32.60 -43.16 -68.96
CA CYS A 480 -33.11 -44.51 -69.24
C CYS A 480 -34.44 -44.49 -70.03
N GLU A 481 -35.31 -43.50 -69.79
CA GLU A 481 -36.51 -43.29 -70.60
C GLU A 481 -36.18 -42.81 -72.01
N GLN A 482 -35.18 -41.93 -72.17
CA GLN A 482 -34.67 -41.54 -73.48
C GLN A 482 -34.09 -42.74 -74.25
N GLU A 483 -33.23 -43.55 -73.64
CA GLU A 483 -32.72 -44.79 -74.26
C GLU A 483 -33.88 -45.73 -74.65
N MET A 484 -34.83 -45.95 -73.74
CA MET A 484 -36.02 -46.76 -74.01
C MET A 484 -36.84 -46.22 -75.19
N THR A 485 -37.01 -44.90 -75.34
CA THR A 485 -37.70 -44.33 -76.51
C THR A 485 -36.89 -44.45 -77.79
N GLN A 486 -35.56 -44.32 -77.74
CA GLN A 486 -34.68 -44.57 -78.88
C GLN A 486 -34.75 -46.03 -79.34
N ILE A 487 -34.70 -46.99 -78.41
CA ILE A 487 -34.85 -48.43 -78.69
C ILE A 487 -36.23 -48.73 -79.29
N LYS A 488 -37.31 -48.15 -78.74
CA LYS A 488 -38.66 -48.27 -79.32
C LYS A 488 -38.72 -47.71 -80.74
N GLN A 489 -38.07 -46.57 -81.02
CA GLN A 489 -37.99 -46.02 -82.37
C GLN A 489 -37.17 -46.91 -83.32
N SER A 490 -36.05 -47.49 -82.88
CA SER A 490 -35.26 -48.41 -83.70
C SER A 490 -36.00 -49.71 -83.99
N LEU A 491 -36.78 -50.22 -83.02
CA LEU A 491 -37.64 -51.39 -83.21
C LEU A 491 -38.74 -51.12 -84.26
N VAL A 492 -39.43 -49.98 -84.17
CA VAL A 492 -40.46 -49.59 -85.15
C VAL A 492 -39.88 -49.40 -86.56
N ARG A 493 -38.65 -48.88 -86.69
CA ARG A 493 -37.94 -48.84 -87.98
C ARG A 493 -37.66 -50.25 -88.49
N GLY A 494 -37.09 -51.12 -87.64
CA GLY A 494 -36.81 -52.52 -87.96
C GLY A 494 -38.06 -53.33 -88.33
N ASP A 495 -39.22 -53.07 -87.71
CA ASP A 495 -40.50 -53.69 -88.08
C ASP A 495 -40.99 -53.24 -89.47
N GLU A 496 -40.80 -51.96 -89.83
CA GLU A 496 -41.13 -51.46 -91.17
C GLU A 496 -40.14 -51.97 -92.23
N ASP A 497 -38.85 -52.04 -91.92
CA ASP A 497 -37.82 -52.66 -92.77
C ASP A 497 -38.11 -54.16 -92.98
N LEU A 498 -38.47 -54.90 -91.93
CA LEU A 498 -38.92 -56.30 -92.00
C LEU A 498 -40.21 -56.45 -92.80
N LYS A 499 -41.12 -55.48 -92.75
CA LYS A 499 -42.36 -55.44 -93.55
C LYS A 499 -42.06 -55.16 -95.03
N ILE A 500 -41.09 -54.30 -95.33
CA ILE A 500 -40.56 -54.07 -96.68
C ILE A 500 -39.88 -55.35 -97.21
N GLU A 501 -39.05 -56.01 -96.41
CA GLU A 501 -38.39 -57.29 -96.78
C GLU A 501 -39.39 -58.45 -96.96
N ARG A 502 -40.44 -58.53 -96.14
CA ARG A 502 -41.54 -59.50 -96.33
C ARG A 502 -42.26 -59.25 -97.66
N GLU A 503 -42.55 -58.00 -98.00
CA GLU A 503 -43.22 -57.67 -99.26
C GLU A 503 -42.28 -57.83 -100.48
N GLN A 504 -40.97 -57.62 -100.34
CA GLN A 504 -39.97 -57.99 -101.35
C GLN A 504 -39.91 -59.51 -101.54
N THR A 505 -39.82 -60.28 -100.44
CA THR A 505 -39.84 -61.75 -100.45
C THR A 505 -41.09 -62.28 -101.14
N LYS A 506 -42.24 -61.66 -100.90
CA LYS A 506 -43.52 -61.98 -101.55
C LYS A 506 -43.52 -61.64 -103.05
N ARG A 507 -42.89 -60.54 -103.48
CA ARG A 507 -42.68 -60.25 -104.93
C ARG A 507 -41.75 -61.27 -105.58
N LEU A 508 -40.71 -61.71 -104.88
CA LEU A 508 -39.82 -62.78 -105.36
C LEU A 508 -40.58 -64.10 -105.49
N TRP A 509 -41.40 -64.49 -104.50
CA TRP A 509 -42.28 -65.66 -104.58
C TRP A 509 -43.29 -65.58 -105.74
N LEU A 510 -43.97 -64.44 -105.94
CA LEU A 510 -44.89 -64.28 -107.08
C LEU A 510 -44.17 -64.35 -108.43
N ARG A 511 -42.94 -63.83 -108.51
CA ARG A 511 -42.09 -63.95 -109.69
C ARG A 511 -41.64 -65.39 -109.91
N ASP A 512 -41.24 -66.12 -108.86
CA ASP A 512 -40.79 -67.51 -108.93
C ASP A 512 -41.96 -68.46 -109.26
N GLU A 513 -43.17 -68.16 -108.78
CA GLU A 513 -44.40 -68.86 -109.15
C GLU A 513 -44.79 -68.58 -110.62
N ASP A 514 -44.65 -67.35 -111.10
CA ASP A 514 -44.83 -67.00 -112.53
C ASP A 514 -43.73 -67.58 -113.43
N GLN A 515 -42.50 -67.72 -112.94
CA GLN A 515 -41.43 -68.46 -113.61
C GLN A 515 -41.72 -69.97 -113.60
N SER A 516 -42.24 -70.54 -112.52
CA SER A 516 -42.66 -71.94 -112.41
C SER A 516 -43.83 -72.25 -113.32
N ARG A 517 -44.82 -71.35 -113.44
CA ARG A 517 -45.89 -71.45 -114.45
C ARG A 517 -45.34 -71.46 -115.88
N ARG A 518 -44.35 -70.61 -116.19
CA ARG A 518 -43.69 -70.64 -117.51
C ARG A 518 -42.91 -71.93 -117.72
N VAL A 519 -42.20 -72.44 -116.71
CA VAL A 519 -41.50 -73.73 -116.78
C VAL A 519 -42.49 -74.86 -117.04
N HIS A 520 -43.57 -74.99 -116.27
CA HIS A 520 -44.62 -76.00 -116.53
C HIS A 520 -45.30 -75.84 -117.90
N THR A 521 -45.42 -74.62 -118.42
CA THR A 521 -45.94 -74.39 -119.78
C THR A 521 -44.94 -74.91 -120.83
N LEU A 522 -43.65 -74.61 -120.67
CA LEU A 522 -42.57 -75.08 -121.55
C LEU A 522 -42.35 -76.59 -121.42
N GLU A 523 -42.55 -77.17 -120.24
CA GLU A 523 -42.54 -78.63 -120.01
C GLU A 523 -43.73 -79.29 -120.72
N ALA A 524 -44.94 -78.73 -120.62
CA ALA A 524 -46.10 -79.21 -121.36
C ALA A 524 -45.95 -79.06 -122.89
N GLU A 525 -45.35 -77.97 -123.37
CA GLU A 525 -44.99 -77.79 -124.78
C GLU A 525 -43.92 -78.80 -125.23
N LEU A 526 -42.92 -79.08 -124.39
CA LEU A 526 -41.89 -80.09 -124.64
C LEU A 526 -42.46 -81.52 -124.60
N GLU A 527 -43.41 -81.82 -123.72
CA GLU A 527 -44.13 -83.08 -123.68
C GLU A 527 -45.04 -83.23 -124.91
N ALA A 528 -45.76 -82.18 -125.31
CA ALA A 528 -46.57 -82.17 -126.53
C ALA A 528 -45.70 -82.34 -127.79
N ALA A 529 -44.56 -81.67 -127.86
CA ALA A 529 -43.57 -81.86 -128.93
C ALA A 529 -42.94 -83.26 -128.88
N SER A 530 -42.74 -83.85 -127.69
CA SER A 530 -42.22 -85.21 -127.53
C SER A 530 -43.27 -86.27 -127.88
N LEU A 531 -44.54 -86.01 -127.61
CA LEU A 531 -45.71 -86.79 -128.07
C LEU A 531 -45.83 -86.72 -129.59
N GLU A 532 -45.70 -85.54 -130.19
CA GLU A 532 -45.73 -85.37 -131.64
C GLU A 532 -44.51 -86.01 -132.31
N VAL A 533 -43.30 -85.89 -131.75
CA VAL A 533 -42.11 -86.63 -132.20
C VAL A 533 -42.29 -88.14 -132.03
N ARG A 534 -43.04 -88.62 -131.02
CA ARG A 534 -43.38 -90.04 -130.88
C ARG A 534 -44.40 -90.47 -131.94
N ARG A 535 -45.45 -89.69 -132.17
CA ARG A 535 -46.46 -89.90 -133.23
C ARG A 535 -45.83 -89.87 -134.62
N LEU A 536 -44.87 -88.99 -134.87
CA LEU A 536 -44.09 -88.91 -136.11
C LEU A 536 -43.12 -90.09 -136.23
N LYS A 537 -42.50 -90.57 -135.14
CA LYS A 537 -41.71 -91.81 -135.15
C LYS A 537 -42.59 -93.03 -135.43
N GLU A 538 -43.77 -93.11 -134.82
CA GLU A 538 -44.77 -94.16 -135.07
C GLU A 538 -45.28 -94.11 -136.51
N LEU A 539 -45.56 -92.93 -137.05
CA LEU A 539 -45.96 -92.73 -138.46
C LEU A 539 -44.82 -93.07 -139.44
N VAL A 540 -43.58 -92.70 -139.13
CA VAL A 540 -42.40 -93.13 -139.89
C VAL A 540 -42.19 -94.65 -139.76
N GLN A 541 -42.56 -95.26 -138.64
CA GLN A 541 -42.47 -96.70 -138.42
C GLN A 541 -43.58 -97.47 -139.14
N THR A 542 -44.82 -96.96 -139.20
CA THR A 542 -45.87 -97.53 -140.04
C THR A 542 -45.57 -97.34 -141.51
N VAL A 543 -45.17 -96.14 -141.98
CA VAL A 543 -44.74 -95.92 -143.37
C VAL A 543 -43.53 -96.81 -143.73
N LYS A 544 -42.55 -96.98 -142.83
CA LYS A 544 -41.44 -97.92 -143.03
C LYS A 544 -41.91 -99.38 -143.08
N GLN A 545 -42.91 -99.75 -142.29
CA GLN A 545 -43.49 -101.10 -142.33
C GLN A 545 -44.41 -101.29 -143.55
N GLU A 546 -45.06 -100.25 -144.06
CA GLU A 546 -45.84 -100.28 -145.31
C GLU A 546 -44.91 -100.36 -146.51
N CYS A 547 -43.86 -99.53 -146.60
CA CYS A 547 -42.82 -99.69 -147.61
C CYS A 547 -42.14 -101.07 -147.53
N LYS A 548 -41.93 -101.62 -146.33
CA LYS A 548 -41.46 -103.00 -146.16
C LYS A 548 -42.48 -104.01 -146.69
N ASN A 549 -43.74 -103.94 -146.27
CA ASN A 549 -44.82 -104.84 -146.70
C ASN A 549 -45.06 -104.76 -148.22
N GLN A 550 -44.90 -103.56 -148.80
CA GLN A 550 -45.08 -103.29 -150.23
C GLN A 550 -43.88 -103.79 -151.05
N MET A 551 -42.66 -103.64 -150.53
CA MET A 551 -41.46 -104.29 -151.07
C MET A 551 -41.56 -105.82 -150.95
N GLU A 552 -42.02 -106.36 -149.82
CA GLU A 552 -42.21 -107.81 -149.62
C GLU A 552 -43.32 -108.36 -150.52
N LYS A 553 -44.40 -107.60 -150.77
CA LYS A 553 -45.40 -107.93 -151.79
C LYS A 553 -44.83 -107.90 -153.20
N GLN A 554 -44.10 -106.84 -153.58
CA GLN A 554 -43.48 -106.75 -154.91
C GLN A 554 -42.43 -107.85 -155.13
N VAL A 555 -41.66 -108.22 -154.09
CA VAL A 555 -40.73 -109.35 -154.13
C VAL A 555 -41.46 -110.69 -154.24
N LEU A 556 -42.60 -110.88 -153.55
CA LEU A 556 -43.46 -112.06 -153.75
C LEU A 556 -44.04 -112.12 -155.15
N GLU A 557 -44.60 -111.03 -155.64
CA GLU A 557 -45.24 -110.91 -156.96
C GLU A 557 -44.22 -111.12 -158.11
N VAL A 558 -43.03 -110.50 -158.02
CA VAL A 558 -41.92 -110.76 -158.95
C VAL A 558 -41.41 -112.19 -158.85
N LYS A 559 -41.39 -112.80 -157.65
CA LYS A 559 -40.95 -114.19 -157.46
C LYS A 559 -41.96 -115.20 -157.98
N GLU A 560 -43.26 -114.93 -157.85
CA GLU A 560 -44.33 -115.72 -158.46
C GLU A 560 -44.33 -115.54 -159.98
N GLN A 561 -44.11 -114.33 -160.50
CA GLN A 561 -43.96 -114.07 -161.94
C GLN A 561 -42.74 -114.77 -162.55
N GLU A 562 -41.56 -114.72 -161.90
CA GLU A 562 -40.39 -115.47 -162.36
C GLU A 562 -40.56 -116.99 -162.17
N GLN A 563 -41.25 -117.47 -161.12
CA GLN A 563 -41.57 -118.89 -161.00
C GLN A 563 -42.57 -119.36 -162.08
N GLN A 564 -43.58 -118.55 -162.42
CA GLN A 564 -44.50 -118.83 -163.52
C GLN A 564 -43.77 -118.80 -164.87
N ARG A 565 -42.96 -117.77 -165.14
CA ARG A 565 -42.13 -117.66 -166.34
C ARG A 565 -41.15 -118.83 -166.47
N LEU A 566 -40.49 -119.25 -165.39
CA LEU A 566 -39.61 -120.43 -165.39
C LEU A 566 -40.40 -121.71 -165.60
N GLN A 567 -41.59 -121.86 -165.02
CA GLN A 567 -42.46 -123.02 -165.25
C GLN A 567 -42.99 -123.05 -166.69
N GLU A 568 -43.33 -121.91 -167.28
CA GLU A 568 -43.71 -121.78 -168.69
C GLU A 568 -42.53 -122.06 -169.62
N GLN A 569 -41.33 -121.58 -169.31
CA GLN A 569 -40.11 -121.94 -170.04
C GLN A 569 -39.81 -123.44 -169.93
N ILE A 570 -39.98 -124.06 -168.77
CA ILE A 570 -39.88 -125.52 -168.59
C ILE A 570 -40.94 -126.23 -169.43
N ASN A 571 -42.18 -125.76 -169.46
CA ASN A 571 -43.27 -126.35 -170.25
C ASN A 571 -43.00 -126.22 -171.77
N VAL A 572 -42.52 -125.07 -172.24
CA VAL A 572 -42.13 -124.84 -173.64
C VAL A 572 -40.91 -125.68 -174.04
N LEU A 573 -39.87 -125.73 -173.21
CA LEU A 573 -38.69 -126.57 -173.46
C LEU A 573 -39.04 -128.06 -173.42
N SER A 574 -39.97 -128.48 -172.54
CA SER A 574 -40.48 -129.86 -172.49
C SER A 574 -41.28 -130.19 -173.76
N ALA A 575 -42.17 -129.30 -174.21
CA ALA A 575 -42.90 -129.48 -175.47
C ALA A 575 -41.97 -129.51 -176.68
N GLN A 576 -40.91 -128.68 -176.70
CA GLN A 576 -39.86 -128.72 -177.73
C GLN A 576 -39.10 -130.04 -177.70
N LEU A 577 -38.68 -130.52 -176.53
CA LEU A 577 -38.10 -131.85 -176.33
C LEU A 577 -39.02 -132.98 -176.82
N GLU A 578 -40.32 -132.90 -176.53
CA GLU A 578 -41.31 -133.87 -177.01
C GLU A 578 -41.43 -133.84 -178.54
N THR A 579 -41.41 -132.66 -179.17
CA THR A 579 -41.43 -132.55 -180.64
C THR A 579 -40.14 -133.02 -181.30
N GLU A 580 -38.96 -132.67 -180.77
CA GLU A 580 -37.66 -133.13 -181.27
C GLU A 580 -37.48 -134.64 -181.08
N ARG A 581 -37.97 -135.20 -179.96
CA ARG A 581 -38.02 -136.64 -179.72
C ARG A 581 -38.91 -137.36 -180.72
N ASN A 582 -40.08 -136.79 -181.05
CA ASN A 582 -40.99 -137.35 -182.04
C ASN A 582 -40.47 -137.19 -183.48
N GLN A 583 -39.72 -136.12 -183.80
CA GLN A 583 -39.01 -135.98 -185.08
C GLN A 583 -37.86 -136.99 -185.18
N SER A 584 -37.06 -137.15 -184.13
CA SER A 584 -35.99 -138.16 -184.02
C SER A 584 -36.53 -139.59 -184.19
N LEU A 585 -37.72 -139.89 -183.68
CA LEU A 585 -38.39 -141.18 -183.87
C LEU A 585 -38.94 -141.40 -185.29
N LYS A 586 -39.26 -140.34 -186.05
CA LYS A 586 -39.58 -140.44 -187.48
C LYS A 586 -38.33 -140.67 -188.31
N LEU A 587 -37.32 -139.80 -188.13
CA LEU A 587 -36.01 -139.90 -188.79
C LEU A 587 -35.36 -141.26 -188.50
N GLY A 588 -35.48 -141.78 -187.28
CA GLY A 588 -35.00 -143.13 -186.93
C GLY A 588 -35.60 -144.23 -187.80
N ARG A 589 -36.91 -144.21 -188.03
CA ARG A 589 -37.60 -145.19 -188.91
C ARG A 589 -37.25 -145.01 -190.38
N GLU A 590 -37.04 -143.77 -190.81
CA GLU A 590 -36.53 -143.46 -192.15
C GLU A 590 -35.09 -143.95 -192.33
N PHE A 591 -34.24 -143.84 -191.31
CA PHE A 591 -32.90 -144.43 -191.28
C PHE A 591 -32.91 -145.96 -191.23
N GLU A 592 -33.82 -146.60 -190.49
CA GLU A 592 -33.99 -148.06 -190.51
C GLU A 592 -34.35 -148.54 -191.92
N TRP A 593 -35.36 -147.93 -192.55
CA TRP A 593 -35.74 -148.23 -193.93
C TRP A 593 -34.60 -148.01 -194.92
N LYS A 594 -33.88 -146.88 -194.82
CA LYS A 594 -32.68 -146.61 -195.65
C LYS A 594 -31.53 -147.57 -195.39
N THR A 595 -31.39 -148.08 -194.17
CA THR A 595 -30.32 -149.02 -193.81
C THR A 595 -30.52 -150.38 -194.46
N ASP A 596 -31.76 -150.86 -194.55
CA ASP A 596 -32.05 -152.13 -195.21
C ASP A 596 -32.04 -152.01 -196.75
N ASP A 597 -32.49 -150.89 -197.31
CA ASP A 597 -32.32 -150.51 -198.73
C ASP A 597 -30.82 -150.51 -199.13
N ILE A 598 -29.96 -149.93 -198.28
CA ILE A 598 -28.49 -149.96 -198.45
C ILE A 598 -27.91 -151.39 -198.31
N LYS A 599 -28.45 -152.27 -197.45
CA LYS A 599 -27.98 -153.66 -197.34
C LYS A 599 -28.31 -154.48 -198.58
N ALA A 600 -29.52 -154.36 -199.13
CA ALA A 600 -29.90 -155.02 -200.38
C ALA A 600 -28.96 -154.59 -201.53
N LEU A 601 -28.60 -153.31 -201.58
CA LEU A 601 -27.62 -152.79 -202.55
C LEU A 601 -26.19 -153.31 -202.28
N ARG A 602 -25.74 -153.42 -201.03
CA ARG A 602 -24.42 -154.00 -200.69
C ARG A 602 -24.30 -155.46 -201.10
N GLN A 603 -25.32 -156.27 -200.81
CA GLN A 603 -25.38 -157.67 -201.22
C GLN A 603 -25.27 -157.81 -202.75
N ARG A 604 -25.86 -156.85 -203.48
CA ARG A 604 -25.75 -156.76 -204.95
C ARG A 604 -24.38 -156.29 -205.46
N VAL A 605 -23.62 -155.56 -204.66
CA VAL A 605 -22.23 -155.18 -204.96
C VAL A 605 -21.29 -156.35 -204.71
N GLU A 606 -21.46 -157.11 -203.62
CA GLU A 606 -20.62 -158.27 -203.30
C GLU A 606 -20.73 -159.40 -204.35
N GLU A 607 -21.94 -159.63 -204.90
CA GLU A 607 -22.14 -160.51 -206.08
C GLU A 607 -21.31 -160.08 -207.31
N LEU A 608 -21.18 -158.77 -207.55
CA LEU A 608 -20.40 -158.22 -208.67
C LEU A 608 -18.89 -158.20 -208.37
N GLN A 609 -18.51 -158.01 -207.10
CA GLN A 609 -17.11 -158.04 -206.64
C GLN A 609 -16.50 -159.43 -206.88
N HIS A 610 -17.25 -160.50 -206.54
CA HIS A 610 -16.82 -161.88 -206.79
C HIS A 610 -16.57 -162.18 -208.27
N ALA A 611 -17.37 -161.61 -209.18
CA ALA A 611 -17.20 -161.78 -210.62
C ALA A 611 -15.96 -161.04 -211.19
N LEU A 612 -15.43 -160.04 -210.48
CA LEU A 612 -14.26 -159.27 -210.91
C LEU A 612 -12.95 -159.98 -210.55
N ASP A 613 -12.84 -160.51 -209.34
CA ASP A 613 -11.61 -161.16 -208.86
C ASP A 613 -11.31 -162.47 -209.63
N ASP A 614 -12.33 -163.22 -210.02
CA ASP A 614 -12.17 -164.42 -210.86
C ASP A 614 -11.66 -164.09 -212.28
N ALA A 615 -11.89 -162.88 -212.80
CA ALA A 615 -11.25 -162.41 -214.02
C ALA A 615 -9.77 -162.03 -213.79
N GLN A 616 -9.43 -161.43 -212.64
CA GLN A 616 -8.05 -161.09 -212.31
C GLN A 616 -7.16 -162.31 -212.10
N LYS A 617 -7.69 -163.43 -211.58
CA LYS A 617 -6.99 -164.72 -211.48
C LYS A 617 -6.38 -165.19 -212.80
N GLN A 618 -7.03 -164.90 -213.94
CA GLN A 618 -6.58 -165.41 -215.23
C GLN A 618 -5.53 -164.51 -215.90
N LEU A 619 -5.54 -163.20 -215.65
CA LEU A 619 -4.61 -162.28 -216.31
C LEU A 619 -3.18 -162.38 -215.77
N SER A 620 -3.01 -162.59 -214.45
CA SER A 620 -1.68 -162.70 -213.82
C SER A 620 -0.90 -163.94 -214.26
N SER A 621 -1.58 -165.06 -214.50
CA SER A 621 -0.99 -166.31 -215.03
C SER A 621 -0.25 -166.06 -216.35
N VAL A 622 -0.92 -165.39 -217.30
CA VAL A 622 -0.39 -165.14 -218.66
C VAL A 622 0.81 -164.18 -218.64
N VAL A 623 0.86 -163.25 -217.68
CA VAL A 623 2.00 -162.33 -217.52
C VAL A 623 3.25 -163.02 -216.96
N GLY A 624 3.07 -164.08 -216.14
CA GLY A 624 4.18 -164.88 -215.59
C GLY A 624 4.95 -165.65 -216.66
N GLU A 625 4.24 -166.50 -217.41
CA GLU A 625 4.79 -167.35 -218.48
C GLU A 625 5.61 -166.56 -219.52
N LYS A 626 5.14 -165.34 -219.85
CA LYS A 626 5.80 -164.40 -220.76
C LYS A 626 7.19 -163.95 -220.28
N ASN A 627 7.45 -163.93 -218.97
CA ASN A 627 8.76 -163.56 -218.42
C ASN A 627 9.73 -164.74 -218.37
N GLU A 628 9.25 -165.95 -218.09
CA GLU A 628 10.05 -167.18 -218.11
C GLU A 628 10.61 -167.44 -219.52
N LEU A 629 9.76 -167.33 -220.56
CA LEU A 629 10.18 -167.41 -221.96
C LEU A 629 11.20 -166.33 -222.36
N SER A 630 11.16 -165.16 -221.72
CA SER A 630 12.13 -164.08 -221.97
C SER A 630 13.51 -164.40 -221.38
N ALA A 631 13.58 -165.04 -220.21
CA ALA A 631 14.85 -165.45 -219.60
C ALA A 631 15.52 -166.61 -220.37
N VAL A 632 14.73 -167.57 -220.87
CA VAL A 632 15.25 -168.65 -221.74
C VAL A 632 15.79 -168.09 -223.06
N ALA A 633 15.29 -166.96 -223.56
CA ALA A 633 15.88 -166.30 -224.72
C ALA A 633 17.28 -165.71 -224.42
N GLU A 634 17.52 -165.19 -223.21
CA GLU A 634 18.82 -164.66 -222.79
C GLU A 634 19.85 -165.78 -222.54
N GLU A 635 19.44 -166.92 -221.98
CA GLU A 635 20.25 -168.15 -221.91
C GLU A 635 20.80 -168.53 -223.29
N ARG A 636 19.92 -168.60 -224.29
CA ARG A 636 20.28 -168.97 -225.67
C ARG A 636 21.17 -167.94 -226.36
N LEU A 637 21.08 -166.67 -225.97
CA LEU A 637 21.98 -165.63 -226.49
C LEU A 637 23.40 -165.79 -225.95
N GLN A 638 23.56 -166.08 -224.65
CA GLN A 638 24.88 -166.29 -224.04
C GLN A 638 25.56 -167.59 -224.51
N ASP A 639 24.79 -168.67 -224.68
CA ASP A 639 25.27 -169.89 -225.34
C ASP A 639 25.78 -169.58 -226.76
N ALA A 640 25.02 -168.82 -227.55
CA ALA A 640 25.43 -168.41 -228.90
C ALA A 640 26.70 -167.53 -228.87
N GLU A 641 26.83 -166.62 -227.91
CA GLU A 641 28.01 -165.76 -227.75
C GLU A 641 29.24 -166.56 -227.33
N ARG A 642 29.12 -167.58 -226.47
CA ARG A 642 30.27 -168.41 -226.07
C ARG A 642 30.62 -169.48 -227.08
N VAL A 643 29.65 -170.08 -227.78
CA VAL A 643 29.91 -170.89 -228.97
C VAL A 643 30.55 -170.03 -230.07
N ARG A 644 30.25 -168.72 -230.13
CA ARG A 644 30.97 -167.77 -231.00
C ARG A 644 32.38 -167.46 -230.51
N GLN A 645 32.67 -167.47 -229.20
CA GLN A 645 34.03 -167.39 -228.66
C GLN A 645 34.82 -168.68 -228.86
N GLU A 646 34.22 -169.86 -228.67
CA GLU A 646 34.82 -171.16 -228.98
C GLU A 646 35.07 -171.27 -230.48
N ARG A 647 34.11 -170.91 -231.33
CA ARG A 647 34.30 -170.82 -232.78
C ARG A 647 35.32 -169.76 -233.16
N ALA A 648 35.39 -168.63 -232.46
CA ALA A 648 36.43 -167.64 -232.68
C ALA A 648 37.81 -168.18 -232.27
N HIS A 649 37.92 -169.00 -231.21
CA HIS A 649 39.19 -169.59 -230.79
C HIS A 649 39.57 -170.86 -231.57
N TYR A 650 38.61 -171.60 -232.12
CA TYR A 650 38.87 -172.62 -233.13
C TYR A 650 39.25 -171.97 -234.46
N ILE A 651 38.66 -170.84 -234.85
CA ILE A 651 39.12 -169.96 -235.95
C ILE A 651 40.30 -169.07 -235.49
N GLN A 652 40.79 -169.24 -234.25
CA GLN A 652 42.02 -168.67 -233.70
C GLN A 652 42.92 -169.76 -233.06
N MET A 653 42.97 -171.01 -233.55
CA MET A 653 43.00 -171.40 -234.97
C MET A 653 43.12 -172.94 -235.09
N LEU A 654 42.70 -173.70 -236.13
CA LEU A 654 42.37 -173.47 -237.56
C LEU A 654 43.39 -172.69 -238.39
N GLU A 655 43.43 -171.36 -238.37
CA GLU A 655 44.27 -170.60 -239.31
C GLU A 655 45.78 -170.51 -238.96
N LYS A 656 46.28 -170.46 -237.69
CA LYS A 656 47.58 -171.01 -237.25
C LYS A 656 47.73 -172.48 -237.61
N ARG A 657 46.71 -173.31 -237.43
CA ARG A 657 46.72 -174.70 -237.93
C ARG A 657 46.68 -174.74 -239.48
N ASN A 658 46.70 -173.59 -240.16
CA ASN A 658 46.80 -173.31 -241.60
C ASN A 658 48.09 -172.52 -241.96
N GLU A 659 48.71 -171.79 -241.03
CA GLU A 659 50.07 -171.22 -241.10
C GLU A 659 51.11 -172.32 -240.84
N GLU A 660 50.80 -173.25 -239.94
CA GLU A 660 51.54 -174.48 -239.63
C GLU A 660 51.11 -175.64 -240.54
N PHE A 661 49.93 -175.55 -241.19
CA PHE A 661 49.70 -176.30 -242.45
C PHE A 661 50.63 -175.71 -243.50
N SER A 662 50.48 -174.45 -243.91
CA SER A 662 51.23 -173.84 -245.02
C SER A 662 52.75 -173.94 -244.87
N SER A 663 53.30 -173.71 -243.67
CA SER A 663 54.76 -173.77 -243.47
C SER A 663 55.31 -175.20 -243.48
N LEU A 664 54.55 -176.22 -243.07
CA LEU A 664 55.06 -177.59 -242.90
C LEU A 664 54.38 -178.64 -243.82
N GLN A 665 53.40 -178.20 -244.59
CA GLN A 665 53.10 -178.64 -245.95
C GLN A 665 54.36 -178.60 -246.82
N SER A 666 55.30 -177.67 -246.57
CA SER A 666 56.68 -177.67 -247.12
C SER A 666 57.57 -178.82 -246.63
N SER A 667 57.05 -179.71 -245.77
CA SER A 667 57.75 -180.87 -245.21
C SER A 667 56.92 -182.15 -245.22
N HIS A 668 55.65 -182.08 -245.66
CA HIS A 668 54.95 -183.20 -246.31
C HIS A 668 55.83 -183.81 -247.42
N ASP A 669 56.60 -182.96 -248.09
CA ASP A 669 57.43 -183.25 -249.26
C ASP A 669 58.37 -184.46 -249.13
N ARG A 670 58.82 -184.82 -247.91
CA ARG A 670 60.06 -185.59 -247.72
C ARG A 670 59.97 -186.79 -246.77
N LEU A 671 59.72 -187.93 -247.41
CA LEU A 671 60.17 -189.31 -247.11
C LEU A 671 60.34 -189.67 -245.61
N GLN A 672 61.44 -189.41 -244.90
CA GLN A 672 62.86 -189.34 -245.30
C GLN A 672 63.77 -189.84 -244.18
#